data_AF-A0A6L3Y4V0-F1
#
_entry.id   AF-A0A6L3Y4V0-F1
#
_cell.length_a   1.000
_cell.length_b   1.000
_cell.length_c   1.000
_cell.angle_alpha   90.00
_cell.angle_beta   90.00
_cell.angle_gamma   90.00
#
_symmetry.space_group_name_H-M   'P 1'
#
loop_
_entity.id
_entity.type
_entity.pdbx_description
1 polymer ?
#
loop_
_entity_poly.entity_id
_entity_poly.type
_entity_poly.pdbx_seq_one_letter_code
_entity_poly.pdbx_strand_id
1 'polypeptide(L)'
;MGVASPNAEKKEIPAMSTQQNFLQIPLAKLAVSPLNVRTTDAENVDDLIASIPVHGLLQSLVIVPAEKDGHYHVIAGGRRLRALQTLAKNKQLEKGFLVPCRLADSDQDQEQISLAENVIRAPMHPADQYRAFAAQIDAGKSIEDVAQAFGVSETVVKKRMKLGKVAPEILAAYTDGKLEFDQVAAYAISDDQERQRNVFTANPRAHSHSIRTALTEGEVPVTDKRVKLVGLEAYQAAGGIIHQDLFAEGDRGIYLTDAALLDQLAAEKIDALIKEIKAEGWQEVFFFDGQYWELEQEYKGRVYPQNIPLSDEQSAVFDELVERMGAIEIQLDQTDDDALYDEYKELSEQIDSFKTSEYLDEDKARASAAIVTSYNGDIRIERGLLKSAPKATGAQGTGKTSPEGLPAPSAKMQNELAAVRTAAIAADLCSNAHVALAITVHSQAATFFGMYASVSASTLKAEKADAASHIQNQTMKPLIEIEQRRQDLRSSLPPRPADWWTYFLEMSQADLLQHLAVFTALSLRPFGQYQLSGAKVHGDQIADALGTTPEAWMTLSDLGFLERSTKTVILAAVEQIKGKDLATSLAPFKKTDLVERATAELDGAWLPAELTRFATDHDRETVNHMDGHGMSHFYGDQEEDGEDDDEEEIAA
;
A
#
# COMPACT_ATOMS: atom_id res chain seq x y z
N MET A 1 -31.16 -32.44 70.24
CA MET A 1 -31.76 -32.09 68.94
C MET A 1 -30.87 -32.70 67.88
N GLY A 2 -31.42 -33.52 66.96
CA GLY A 2 -30.64 -34.13 65.90
C GLY A 2 -30.58 -33.24 64.66
N VAL A 3 -29.50 -33.35 63.89
CA VAL A 3 -29.41 -32.86 62.51
C VAL A 3 -28.96 -34.04 61.67
N ALA A 4 -29.71 -34.35 60.61
CA ALA A 4 -29.51 -35.56 59.83
C ALA A 4 -28.34 -35.44 58.85
N SER A 5 -27.57 -36.52 58.68
CA SER A 5 -26.68 -36.68 57.53
C SER A 5 -27.52 -36.95 56.28
N PRO A 6 -27.26 -36.28 55.13
CA PRO A 6 -27.95 -36.59 53.88
C PRO A 6 -27.54 -37.97 53.39
N ASN A 7 -28.54 -38.77 53.01
CA ASN A 7 -28.37 -40.14 52.54
C ASN A 7 -27.74 -40.13 51.14
N ALA A 8 -26.53 -40.66 50.99
CA ALA A 8 -25.88 -40.76 49.68
C ALA A 8 -26.48 -41.94 48.90
N GLU A 9 -27.47 -41.66 48.07
CA GLU A 9 -28.00 -42.64 47.11
C GLU A 9 -26.87 -43.13 46.20
N LYS A 10 -26.55 -44.42 46.28
CA LYS A 10 -25.75 -45.08 45.26
C LYS A 10 -26.58 -45.11 43.98
N LYS A 11 -26.30 -44.19 43.04
CA LYS A 11 -26.68 -44.38 41.64
C LYS A 11 -26.06 -45.68 41.17
N GLU A 12 -26.88 -46.69 40.89
CA GLU A 12 -26.43 -47.89 40.21
C GLU A 12 -25.87 -47.49 38.84
N ILE A 13 -24.65 -47.94 38.55
CA ILE A 13 -24.10 -47.81 37.20
C ILE A 13 -24.93 -48.75 36.32
N PRO A 14 -25.59 -48.25 35.25
CA PRO A 14 -26.37 -49.13 34.38
C PRO A 14 -25.47 -50.23 33.81
N ALA A 15 -26.00 -51.45 33.77
CA ALA A 15 -25.24 -52.61 33.33
C ALA A 15 -24.67 -52.38 31.93
N MET A 16 -23.33 -52.38 31.80
CA MET A 16 -22.68 -52.21 30.51
C MET A 16 -23.09 -53.34 29.57
N SER A 17 -23.73 -53.00 28.45
CA SER A 17 -23.95 -53.95 27.36
C SER A 17 -22.60 -54.41 26.82
N THR A 18 -22.30 -55.70 26.95
CA THR A 18 -21.02 -56.30 26.53
C THR A 18 -21.04 -56.83 25.10
N GLN A 19 -22.18 -56.79 24.40
CA GLN A 19 -22.30 -57.26 23.02
C GLN A 19 -22.08 -56.11 22.01
N GLN A 20 -20.82 -55.81 21.70
CA GLN A 20 -20.51 -54.95 20.57
C GLN A 20 -20.57 -55.74 19.25
N ASN A 21 -21.58 -55.49 18.43
CA ASN A 21 -21.73 -56.13 17.12
C ASN A 21 -20.75 -55.51 16.10
N PHE A 22 -19.65 -56.22 15.82
CA PHE A 22 -18.71 -55.86 14.77
C PHE A 22 -19.07 -56.53 13.43
N LEU A 23 -19.01 -55.76 12.35
CA LEU A 23 -19.30 -56.18 10.98
C LEU A 23 -18.13 -55.78 10.06
N GLN A 24 -17.93 -56.53 8.98
CA GLN A 24 -17.01 -56.17 7.91
C GLN A 24 -17.80 -55.75 6.68
N ILE A 25 -17.75 -54.46 6.33
CA ILE A 25 -18.56 -53.87 5.27
C ILE A 25 -17.64 -53.43 4.11
N PRO A 26 -17.93 -53.79 2.85
CA PRO A 26 -17.17 -53.27 1.71
C PRO A 26 -17.22 -51.74 1.66
N LEU A 27 -16.07 -51.08 1.45
CA LEU A 27 -15.96 -49.61 1.45
C LEU A 27 -17.00 -48.91 0.56
N ALA A 28 -17.34 -49.50 -0.59
CA ALA A 28 -18.33 -48.99 -1.54
C ALA A 28 -19.79 -48.98 -1.02
N LYS A 29 -20.07 -49.61 0.13
CA LYS A 29 -21.40 -49.63 0.78
C LYS A 29 -21.50 -48.69 2.00
N LEU A 30 -20.46 -47.87 2.24
CA LEU A 30 -20.38 -46.94 3.36
C LEU A 30 -20.48 -45.49 2.87
N ALA A 31 -21.39 -44.72 3.48
CA ALA A 31 -21.53 -43.28 3.27
C ALA A 31 -21.42 -42.53 4.60
N VAL A 32 -21.00 -41.26 4.61
CA VAL A 32 -21.04 -40.42 5.82
C VAL A 32 -22.51 -40.13 6.17
N SER A 33 -22.88 -40.18 7.45
CA SER A 33 -24.21 -39.77 7.90
C SER A 33 -24.38 -38.24 7.86
N PRO A 34 -25.55 -37.71 7.48
CA PRO A 34 -25.89 -36.30 7.68
C PRO A 34 -25.85 -35.86 9.16
N LEU A 35 -26.04 -36.80 10.10
CA LEU A 35 -26.04 -36.56 11.55
C LEU A 35 -24.63 -36.58 12.18
N ASN A 36 -23.56 -36.55 11.36
CA ASN A 36 -22.19 -36.44 11.85
C ASN A 36 -21.91 -35.00 12.28
N VAL A 37 -21.76 -34.79 13.59
CA VAL A 37 -21.66 -33.46 14.24
C VAL A 37 -20.45 -32.64 13.78
N ARG A 38 -19.40 -33.27 13.22
CA ARG A 38 -18.20 -32.57 12.74
C ARG A 38 -18.34 -32.16 11.26
N THR A 39 -18.84 -30.94 11.05
CA THR A 39 -19.10 -30.35 9.73
C THR A 39 -17.96 -29.48 9.17
N THR A 40 -17.16 -28.83 10.03
CA THR A 40 -16.19 -27.78 9.63
C THR A 40 -14.80 -28.28 9.23
N ASP A 41 -14.24 -29.30 9.89
CA ASP A 41 -12.89 -29.84 9.55
C ASP A 41 -12.96 -31.04 8.58
N ALA A 42 -13.89 -31.01 7.62
CA ALA A 42 -14.25 -32.21 6.87
C ALA A 42 -13.17 -32.70 5.88
N GLU A 43 -12.20 -31.85 5.53
CA GLU A 43 -11.33 -32.01 4.35
C GLU A 43 -9.92 -32.52 4.67
N ASN A 44 -9.24 -32.03 5.72
CA ASN A 44 -7.89 -32.52 6.01
C ASN A 44 -7.95 -33.92 6.65
N VAL A 45 -7.39 -34.90 5.93
CA VAL A 45 -7.26 -36.31 6.35
C VAL A 45 -5.87 -36.87 6.06
N ASP A 46 -4.88 -36.01 5.85
CA ASP A 46 -3.53 -36.40 5.41
C ASP A 46 -2.81 -37.24 6.48
N ASP A 47 -3.05 -36.92 7.76
CA ASP A 47 -2.67 -37.71 8.93
C ASP A 47 -3.16 -39.17 8.86
N LEU A 48 -4.42 -39.36 8.48
CA LEU A 48 -5.04 -40.68 8.36
C LEU A 48 -4.64 -41.40 7.07
N ILE A 49 -4.41 -40.67 5.98
CA ILE A 49 -3.87 -41.24 4.72
C ILE A 49 -2.45 -41.78 4.94
N ALA A 50 -1.62 -41.09 5.73
CA ALA A 50 -0.29 -41.58 6.10
C ALA A 50 -0.35 -42.75 7.11
N SER A 51 -1.24 -42.68 8.11
CA SER A 51 -1.30 -43.66 9.21
C SER A 51 -1.93 -45.01 8.82
N ILE A 52 -3.01 -45.01 8.05
CA ILE A 52 -3.80 -46.23 7.74
C ILE A 52 -3.01 -47.31 6.98
N PRO A 53 -2.16 -47.00 5.97
CA PRO A 53 -1.35 -48.01 5.29
C PRO A 53 -0.32 -48.70 6.20
N VAL A 54 0.12 -48.05 7.28
CA VAL A 54 1.14 -48.56 8.20
C VAL A 54 0.51 -49.35 9.36
N HIS A 55 -0.56 -48.83 9.96
CA HIS A 55 -1.15 -49.38 11.19
C HIS A 55 -2.51 -50.07 11.00
N GLY A 56 -3.06 -50.01 9.79
CA GLY A 56 -4.46 -50.37 9.55
C GLY A 56 -5.44 -49.40 10.23
N LEU A 57 -6.71 -49.80 10.27
CA LEU A 57 -7.75 -48.99 10.91
C LEU A 57 -7.80 -49.26 12.43
N LEU A 58 -6.98 -48.54 13.19
CA LEU A 58 -6.85 -48.69 14.66
C LEU A 58 -8.16 -48.54 15.45
N GLN A 59 -9.19 -47.88 14.89
CA GLN A 59 -10.51 -47.76 15.49
C GLN A 59 -11.59 -47.96 14.42
N SER A 60 -12.42 -48.98 14.58
CA SER A 60 -13.57 -49.29 13.72
C SER A 60 -14.51 -48.10 13.54
N LEU A 61 -15.15 -48.01 12.38
CA LEU A 61 -16.21 -47.00 12.13
C LEU A 61 -17.48 -47.36 12.89
N VAL A 62 -18.25 -46.39 13.36
CA VAL A 62 -19.58 -46.65 13.94
C VAL A 62 -20.66 -46.41 12.89
N ILE A 63 -21.50 -47.43 12.66
CA ILE A 63 -22.46 -47.45 11.56
C ILE A 63 -23.90 -47.69 12.03
N VAL A 64 -24.84 -47.17 11.24
CA VAL A 64 -26.27 -47.50 11.27
C VAL A 64 -26.72 -47.96 9.87
N PRO A 65 -27.77 -48.79 9.74
CA PRO A 65 -28.32 -49.16 8.44
C PRO A 65 -28.75 -47.91 7.63
N ALA A 66 -28.58 -47.95 6.31
CA ALA A 66 -29.11 -46.94 5.40
C ALA A 66 -30.47 -47.39 4.83
N GLU A 67 -31.22 -46.45 4.23
CA GLU A 67 -32.50 -46.74 3.55
C GLU A 67 -32.38 -47.81 2.46
N LYS A 68 -31.20 -47.90 1.83
CA LYS A 68 -30.89 -48.89 0.81
C LYS A 68 -30.28 -50.14 1.45
N ASP A 69 -30.94 -51.28 1.26
CA ASP A 69 -30.53 -52.55 1.86
C ASP A 69 -29.05 -52.89 1.59
N GLY A 70 -28.40 -53.44 2.62
CA GLY A 70 -26.97 -53.75 2.68
C GLY A 70 -26.01 -52.54 2.63
N HIS A 71 -26.51 -51.29 2.65
CA HIS A 71 -25.69 -50.08 2.77
C HIS A 71 -25.81 -49.49 4.18
N TYR A 72 -24.81 -48.71 4.60
CA TYR A 72 -24.74 -48.17 5.96
C TYR A 72 -24.23 -46.74 5.99
N HIS A 73 -24.77 -45.95 6.93
CA HIS A 73 -24.28 -44.60 7.24
C HIS A 73 -23.30 -44.63 8.41
N VAL A 74 -22.15 -43.99 8.24
CA VAL A 74 -21.12 -43.81 9.27
C VAL A 74 -21.48 -42.58 10.11
N ILE A 75 -21.87 -42.81 11.37
CA ILE A 75 -22.23 -41.76 12.35
C ILE A 75 -21.03 -41.30 13.19
N ALA A 76 -19.99 -42.14 13.33
CA ALA A 76 -18.75 -41.79 14.00
C ALA A 76 -17.54 -42.35 13.23
N GLY A 77 -16.49 -41.54 13.08
CA GLY A 77 -15.34 -41.86 12.23
C GLY A 77 -15.36 -41.33 10.79
N GLY A 78 -16.10 -40.25 10.49
CA GLY A 78 -16.19 -39.67 9.14
C GLY A 78 -14.83 -39.37 8.47
N ARG A 79 -13.84 -38.82 9.20
CA ARG A 79 -12.47 -38.58 8.68
C ARG A 79 -11.78 -39.90 8.26
N ARG A 80 -11.98 -40.99 9.02
CA ARG A 80 -11.44 -42.33 8.71
C ARG A 80 -12.07 -42.91 7.44
N LEU A 81 -13.39 -42.76 7.26
CA LEU A 81 -14.05 -43.17 6.01
C LEU A 81 -13.49 -42.41 4.80
N ARG A 82 -13.33 -41.08 4.90
CA ARG A 82 -12.77 -40.26 3.83
C ARG A 82 -11.33 -40.64 3.49
N ALA A 83 -10.47 -40.85 4.49
CA ALA A 83 -9.11 -41.32 4.28
C ALA A 83 -9.08 -42.67 3.50
N LEU A 84 -9.93 -43.64 3.88
CA LEU A 84 -10.08 -44.90 3.15
C LEU A 84 -10.57 -44.69 1.70
N GLN A 85 -11.52 -43.77 1.49
CA GLN A 85 -12.00 -43.42 0.14
C GLN A 85 -10.90 -42.78 -0.72
N THR A 86 -10.05 -41.92 -0.15
CA THR A 86 -8.90 -41.33 -0.85
C THR A 86 -7.84 -42.37 -1.17
N LEU A 87 -7.49 -43.24 -0.21
CA LEU A 87 -6.55 -44.35 -0.44
C LEU A 87 -7.06 -45.31 -1.54
N ALA A 88 -8.36 -45.61 -1.57
CA ALA A 88 -8.98 -46.40 -2.64
C ALA A 88 -8.94 -45.67 -4.00
N LYS A 89 -9.21 -44.36 -4.05
CA LYS A 89 -9.08 -43.52 -5.26
C LYS A 89 -7.64 -43.52 -5.79
N ASN A 90 -6.66 -43.47 -4.90
CA ASN A 90 -5.22 -43.54 -5.19
C ASN A 90 -4.74 -44.96 -5.54
N LYS A 91 -5.63 -45.97 -5.57
CA LYS A 91 -5.31 -47.39 -5.81
C LYS A 91 -4.37 -48.01 -4.77
N GLN A 92 -4.32 -47.45 -3.56
CA GLN A 92 -3.53 -47.93 -2.41
C GLN A 92 -4.32 -48.95 -1.53
N LEU A 93 -5.56 -49.29 -1.90
CA LEU A 93 -6.36 -50.34 -1.29
C LEU A 93 -6.87 -51.33 -2.33
N GLU A 94 -7.03 -52.59 -1.94
CA GLU A 94 -7.54 -53.66 -2.81
C GLU A 94 -9.02 -53.44 -3.21
N LYS A 95 -9.39 -53.91 -4.40
CA LYS A 95 -10.76 -53.80 -4.90
C LYS A 95 -11.70 -54.66 -4.06
N GLY A 96 -12.60 -54.01 -3.33
CA GLY A 96 -13.55 -54.67 -2.42
C GLY A 96 -13.12 -54.68 -0.96
N PHE A 97 -12.07 -53.91 -0.60
CA PHE A 97 -11.58 -53.74 0.77
C PHE A 97 -12.72 -53.68 1.81
N LEU A 98 -12.64 -54.59 2.79
CA LEU A 98 -13.60 -54.74 3.86
C LEU A 98 -13.19 -53.88 5.06
N VAL A 99 -14.05 -52.93 5.42
CA VAL A 99 -13.82 -52.01 6.53
C VAL A 99 -14.42 -52.60 7.81
N PRO A 100 -13.66 -52.69 8.93
CA PRO A 100 -14.21 -53.09 10.21
C PRO A 100 -15.07 -51.96 10.79
N CYS A 101 -16.33 -52.29 11.07
CA CYS A 101 -17.35 -51.38 11.56
C CYS A 101 -18.01 -51.96 12.81
N ARG A 102 -18.52 -51.10 13.70
CA ARG A 102 -19.38 -51.45 14.84
C ARG A 102 -20.79 -50.95 14.56
N LEU A 103 -21.78 -51.82 14.61
CA LEU A 103 -23.18 -51.42 14.54
C LEU A 103 -23.57 -50.68 15.83
N ALA A 104 -24.33 -49.60 15.72
CA ALA A 104 -24.87 -48.90 16.89
C ALA A 104 -26.15 -49.58 17.39
N ASP A 105 -26.33 -49.60 18.72
CA ASP A 105 -27.48 -50.23 19.36
C ASP A 105 -28.61 -49.20 19.56
N SER A 106 -29.69 -49.34 18.78
CA SER A 106 -30.97 -48.59 18.84
C SER A 106 -31.00 -47.13 18.35
N ASP A 107 -32.23 -46.62 18.14
CA ASP A 107 -32.54 -45.31 17.56
C ASP A 107 -32.39 -44.10 18.51
N GLN A 108 -32.00 -44.32 19.77
CA GLN A 108 -31.67 -43.20 20.65
C GLN A 108 -30.16 -42.92 20.62
N ASP A 109 -29.83 -41.62 20.49
CA ASP A 109 -28.50 -41.05 20.73
C ASP A 109 -27.40 -41.29 19.69
N GLN A 110 -27.74 -41.39 18.40
CA GLN A 110 -26.76 -41.28 17.30
C GLN A 110 -25.91 -40.00 17.41
N GLU A 111 -26.54 -38.86 17.71
CA GLU A 111 -25.85 -37.58 17.93
C GLU A 111 -25.01 -37.58 19.21
N GLN A 112 -25.51 -38.09 20.34
CA GLN A 112 -24.72 -38.10 21.58
C GLN A 112 -23.53 -39.08 21.49
N ILE A 113 -23.65 -40.21 20.79
CA ILE A 113 -22.52 -41.13 20.55
C ILE A 113 -21.44 -40.43 19.71
N SER A 114 -21.84 -39.70 18.67
CA SER A 114 -20.92 -38.95 17.82
C SER A 114 -20.28 -37.77 18.57
N LEU A 115 -21.05 -37.05 19.40
CA LEU A 115 -20.56 -35.97 20.24
C LEU A 115 -19.62 -36.50 21.35
N ALA A 116 -19.98 -37.58 22.04
CA ALA A 116 -19.17 -38.19 23.10
C ALA A 116 -17.86 -38.77 22.57
N GLU A 117 -17.83 -39.39 21.39
CA GLU A 117 -16.56 -39.82 20.75
C GLU A 117 -15.62 -38.63 20.54
N ASN A 118 -16.14 -37.52 20.00
CA ASN A 118 -15.34 -36.33 19.69
C ASN A 118 -14.92 -35.56 20.96
N VAL A 119 -15.78 -35.46 21.98
CA VAL A 119 -15.52 -34.71 23.22
C VAL A 119 -14.57 -35.45 24.17
N ILE A 120 -14.65 -36.79 24.25
CA ILE A 120 -13.81 -37.58 25.19
C ILE A 120 -12.39 -37.80 24.64
N ARG A 121 -12.18 -37.65 23.32
CA ARG A 121 -10.88 -37.85 22.67
C ARG A 121 -9.98 -36.61 22.77
N ALA A 122 -9.31 -36.44 23.91
CA ALA A 122 -8.19 -35.52 24.00
C ALA A 122 -7.05 -35.95 23.05
N PRO A 123 -6.56 -35.08 22.14
CA PRO A 123 -5.37 -35.38 21.36
C PRO A 123 -4.12 -35.44 22.25
N MET A 124 -3.16 -36.29 21.91
CA MET A 124 -1.89 -36.39 22.65
C MET A 124 -1.19 -35.03 22.65
N HIS A 125 -0.77 -34.56 23.83
CA HIS A 125 -0.15 -33.24 23.97
C HIS A 125 1.15 -33.15 23.15
N PRO A 126 1.44 -32.03 22.46
CA PRO A 126 2.65 -31.89 21.64
C PRO A 126 3.97 -32.15 22.38
N ALA A 127 4.03 -31.87 23.69
CA ALA A 127 5.20 -32.22 24.52
C ALA A 127 5.38 -33.73 24.71
N ASP A 128 4.29 -34.51 24.73
CA ASP A 128 4.34 -35.97 24.82
C ASP A 128 4.68 -36.61 23.46
N GLN A 129 4.19 -36.02 22.36
CA GLN A 129 4.61 -36.39 21.01
C GLN A 129 6.13 -36.23 20.85
N TYR A 130 6.70 -35.11 21.34
CA TYR A 130 8.16 -34.93 21.38
C TYR A 130 8.86 -36.06 22.15
N ARG A 131 8.44 -36.36 23.39
CA ARG A 131 9.05 -37.43 24.21
C ARG A 131 9.01 -38.78 23.50
N ALA A 132 7.91 -39.10 22.84
CA ALA A 132 7.75 -40.34 22.08
C ALA A 132 8.65 -40.39 20.83
N PHE A 133 8.82 -39.27 20.11
CA PHE A 133 9.69 -39.19 18.93
C PHE A 133 11.18 -39.22 19.33
N ALA A 134 11.56 -38.47 20.35
CA ALA A 134 12.92 -38.42 20.89
C ALA A 134 13.41 -39.82 21.29
N ALA A 135 12.61 -40.56 22.08
CA ALA A 135 12.97 -41.92 22.49
C ALA A 135 13.19 -42.91 21.33
N GLN A 136 12.59 -42.67 20.14
CA GLN A 136 12.82 -43.48 18.95
C GLN A 136 14.09 -43.05 18.18
N ILE A 137 14.39 -41.74 18.15
CA ILE A 137 15.62 -41.19 17.55
C ILE A 137 16.84 -41.56 18.40
N ASP A 138 16.73 -41.46 19.73
CA ASP A 138 17.76 -41.89 20.69
C ASP A 138 18.01 -43.41 20.60
N ALA A 139 17.01 -44.19 20.20
CA ALA A 139 17.13 -45.62 19.87
C ALA A 139 17.71 -45.89 18.46
N GLY A 140 18.14 -44.86 17.74
CA GLY A 140 18.86 -44.96 16.46
C GLY A 140 18.00 -44.93 15.20
N LYS A 141 16.69 -44.61 15.29
CA LYS A 141 15.83 -44.48 14.11
C LYS A 141 15.99 -43.14 13.41
N SER A 142 15.82 -43.11 12.08
CA SER A 142 15.82 -41.86 11.33
C SER A 142 14.53 -41.05 11.55
N ILE A 143 14.55 -39.78 11.16
CA ILE A 143 13.35 -38.92 11.18
C ILE A 143 12.26 -39.47 10.23
N GLU A 144 12.66 -40.08 9.10
CA GLU A 144 11.77 -40.73 8.14
C GLU A 144 11.08 -41.96 8.75
N ASP A 145 11.85 -42.84 9.40
CA ASP A 145 11.31 -44.02 10.12
C ASP A 145 10.30 -43.62 11.19
N VAL A 146 10.58 -42.53 11.92
CA VAL A 146 9.68 -42.00 12.96
C VAL A 146 8.44 -41.36 12.34
N ALA A 147 8.58 -40.59 11.25
CA ALA A 147 7.45 -40.02 10.52
C ALA A 147 6.50 -41.12 10.04
N GLN A 148 7.04 -42.17 9.41
CA GLN A 148 6.29 -43.35 8.98
C GLN A 148 5.65 -44.11 10.15
N ALA A 149 6.41 -44.37 11.23
CA ALA A 149 5.93 -45.13 12.38
C ALA A 149 4.86 -44.43 13.23
N PHE A 150 4.67 -43.12 13.08
CA PHE A 150 3.62 -42.35 13.75
C PHE A 150 2.54 -41.82 12.79
N GLY A 151 2.67 -42.03 11.47
CA GLY A 151 1.70 -41.55 10.48
C GLY A 151 1.65 -40.03 10.37
N VAL A 152 2.81 -39.36 10.46
CA VAL A 152 2.96 -37.90 10.35
C VAL A 152 4.03 -37.55 9.32
N SER A 153 4.09 -36.30 8.86
CA SER A 153 5.19 -35.87 7.98
C SER A 153 6.50 -35.67 8.76
N GLU A 154 7.65 -35.80 8.09
CA GLU A 154 8.95 -35.46 8.67
C GLU A 154 8.97 -34.04 9.27
N THR A 155 8.28 -33.09 8.63
CA THR A 155 8.18 -31.71 9.12
C THR A 155 7.51 -31.65 10.50
N VAL A 156 6.50 -32.48 10.76
CA VAL A 156 5.89 -32.58 12.10
C VAL A 156 6.90 -33.14 13.10
N VAL A 157 7.65 -34.19 12.75
CA VAL A 157 8.71 -34.75 13.61
C VAL A 157 9.77 -33.70 13.92
N LYS A 158 10.30 -33.00 12.90
CA LYS A 158 11.28 -31.91 13.03
C LYS A 158 10.78 -30.78 13.93
N LYS A 159 9.53 -30.33 13.76
CA LYS A 159 8.90 -29.32 14.65
C LYS A 159 8.79 -29.83 16.10
N ARG A 160 8.38 -31.08 16.34
CA ARG A 160 8.33 -31.64 17.71
C ARG A 160 9.72 -31.77 18.35
N MET A 161 10.74 -32.18 17.59
CA MET A 161 12.12 -32.24 18.08
C MET A 161 12.68 -30.85 18.42
N LYS A 162 12.36 -29.81 17.63
CA LYS A 162 12.72 -28.41 17.95
C LYS A 162 12.00 -27.92 19.21
N LEU A 163 10.71 -28.24 19.39
CA LEU A 163 9.95 -27.93 20.60
C LEU A 163 10.62 -28.53 21.86
N GLY A 164 11.13 -29.75 21.76
CA GLY A 164 11.81 -30.44 22.86
C GLY A 164 13.17 -29.87 23.28
N LYS A 165 13.78 -29.00 22.46
CA LYS A 165 15.01 -28.26 22.83
C LYS A 165 14.75 -27.05 23.72
N VAL A 166 13.50 -26.62 23.87
CA VAL A 166 13.11 -25.51 24.75
C VAL A 166 13.45 -25.83 26.22
N ALA A 167 13.84 -24.81 26.98
CA ALA A 167 14.25 -24.92 28.37
C ALA A 167 13.21 -25.70 29.22
N PRO A 168 13.65 -26.63 30.10
CA PRO A 168 12.74 -27.53 30.82
C PRO A 168 11.63 -26.83 31.61
N GLU A 169 11.90 -25.64 32.15
CA GLU A 169 10.95 -24.85 32.94
C GLU A 169 9.79 -24.31 32.09
N ILE A 170 10.09 -23.96 30.83
CA ILE A 170 9.11 -23.46 29.85
C ILE A 170 8.26 -24.63 29.33
N LEU A 171 8.88 -25.78 29.06
CA LEU A 171 8.16 -27.01 28.72
C LEU A 171 7.27 -27.51 29.87
N ALA A 172 7.72 -27.37 31.12
CA ALA A 172 6.89 -27.67 32.30
C ALA A 172 5.70 -26.70 32.42
N ALA A 173 5.93 -25.39 32.21
CA ALA A 173 4.84 -24.41 32.18
C ALA A 173 3.82 -24.70 31.06
N TYR A 174 4.27 -25.21 29.92
CA TYR A 174 3.39 -25.68 28.84
C TYR A 174 2.55 -26.88 29.27
N THR A 175 3.16 -27.94 29.83
CA THR A 175 2.42 -29.13 30.28
C THR A 175 1.47 -28.86 31.44
N ASP A 176 1.76 -27.83 32.26
CA ASP A 176 0.88 -27.34 33.33
C ASP A 176 -0.28 -26.48 32.82
N GLY A 177 -0.38 -26.20 31.51
CA GLY A 177 -1.40 -25.34 30.91
C GLY A 177 -1.23 -23.84 31.23
N LYS A 178 -0.02 -23.42 31.63
CA LYS A 178 0.32 -22.01 31.94
C LYS A 178 0.79 -21.22 30.71
N LEU A 179 1.15 -21.91 29.64
CA LEU A 179 1.51 -21.35 28.33
C LEU A 179 0.67 -22.01 27.23
N GLU A 180 0.38 -21.25 26.18
CA GLU A 180 -0.23 -21.76 24.95
C GLU A 180 0.84 -22.25 23.96
N PHE A 181 0.45 -23.10 23.01
CA PHE A 181 1.37 -23.69 22.03
C PHE A 181 2.20 -22.63 21.28
N ASP A 182 1.57 -21.53 20.86
CA ASP A 182 2.22 -20.46 20.10
C ASP A 182 3.31 -19.72 20.89
N GLN A 183 3.18 -19.64 22.22
CA GLN A 183 4.20 -19.04 23.08
C GLN A 183 5.43 -19.96 23.17
N VAL A 184 5.21 -21.28 23.28
CA VAL A 184 6.29 -22.27 23.40
C VAL A 184 6.99 -22.49 22.06
N ALA A 185 6.22 -22.46 20.95
CA ALA A 185 6.74 -22.42 19.59
C ALA A 185 7.64 -21.19 19.36
N ALA A 186 7.28 -20.02 19.92
CA ALA A 186 8.14 -18.83 19.88
C ALA A 186 9.46 -19.01 20.66
N TYR A 187 9.47 -19.71 21.81
CA TYR A 187 10.73 -20.05 22.50
C TYR A 187 11.59 -21.03 21.70
N ALA A 188 10.96 -21.90 20.92
CA ALA A 188 11.62 -22.87 20.05
C ALA A 188 12.24 -22.26 18.79
N ILE A 189 12.36 -20.93 18.68
CA ILE A 189 13.15 -20.28 17.62
C ILE A 189 14.64 -20.51 17.89
N SER A 190 15.14 -20.05 19.05
CA SER A 190 16.53 -20.20 19.47
C SER A 190 16.79 -21.57 20.12
N ASP A 191 18.00 -22.11 19.96
CA ASP A 191 18.47 -23.27 20.74
C ASP A 191 19.15 -22.84 22.07
N ASP A 192 19.33 -21.53 22.32
CA ASP A 192 19.93 -21.00 23.55
C ASP A 192 18.92 -21.01 24.72
N GLN A 193 19.01 -22.04 25.55
CA GLN A 193 18.17 -22.19 26.74
C GLN A 193 18.42 -21.14 27.83
N GLU A 194 19.58 -20.49 27.89
CA GLU A 194 19.83 -19.42 28.85
C GLU A 194 19.11 -18.14 28.42
N ARG A 195 19.22 -17.76 27.14
CA ARG A 195 18.44 -16.65 26.56
C ARG A 195 16.93 -16.90 26.69
N GLN A 196 16.46 -18.12 26.41
CA GLN A 196 15.06 -18.52 26.65
C GLN A 196 14.64 -18.33 28.12
N ARG A 197 15.43 -18.82 29.10
CA ARG A 197 15.15 -18.63 30.54
C ARG A 197 15.12 -17.17 30.94
N ASN A 198 16.01 -16.33 30.39
CA ASN A 198 16.05 -14.90 30.68
C ASN A 198 14.77 -14.19 30.17
N VAL A 199 14.36 -14.44 28.93
CA VAL A 199 13.11 -13.92 28.36
C VAL A 199 11.88 -14.39 29.15
N PHE A 200 11.82 -15.69 29.48
CA PHE A 200 10.72 -16.26 30.26
C PHE A 200 10.65 -15.71 31.68
N THR A 201 11.79 -15.53 32.36
CA THR A 201 11.84 -14.97 33.71
C THR A 201 11.45 -13.48 33.73
N ALA A 202 11.85 -12.72 32.70
CA ALA A 202 11.51 -11.31 32.58
C ALA A 202 10.00 -11.09 32.35
N ASN A 203 9.35 -11.94 31.54
CA ASN A 203 7.90 -11.91 31.37
C ASN A 203 7.29 -13.30 31.07
N PRO A 204 6.86 -14.06 32.11
CA PRO A 204 6.25 -15.38 31.94
C PRO A 204 4.92 -15.38 31.17
N ARG A 205 4.33 -14.20 30.90
CA ARG A 205 3.06 -14.02 30.16
C ARG A 205 3.25 -13.28 28.83
N ALA A 206 4.48 -13.18 28.32
CA ALA A 206 4.75 -12.53 27.04
C ALA A 206 3.97 -13.21 25.90
N HIS A 207 3.43 -12.41 24.98
CA HIS A 207 2.81 -12.93 23.76
C HIS A 207 3.87 -13.49 22.82
N SER A 208 3.48 -14.44 21.95
CA SER A 208 4.39 -15.16 21.04
C SER A 208 5.21 -14.26 20.12
N HIS A 209 4.67 -13.10 19.73
CA HIS A 209 5.42 -12.08 18.97
C HIS A 209 6.57 -11.49 19.80
N SER A 210 6.29 -11.01 21.02
CA SER A 210 7.30 -10.42 21.91
C SER A 210 8.40 -11.42 22.30
N ILE A 211 8.06 -12.70 22.45
CA ILE A 211 9.03 -13.77 22.70
C ILE A 211 10.00 -13.91 21.52
N ARG A 212 9.47 -13.97 20.28
CA ARG A 212 10.32 -14.01 19.07
C ARG A 212 11.25 -12.80 19.00
N THR A 213 10.71 -11.59 19.12
CA THR A 213 11.50 -10.35 19.04
C THR A 213 12.67 -10.33 20.04
N ALA A 214 12.47 -10.81 21.27
CA ALA A 214 13.55 -10.86 22.27
C ALA A 214 14.59 -11.98 22.00
N LEU A 215 14.17 -13.06 21.34
CA LEU A 215 15.06 -14.19 20.99
C LEU A 215 15.79 -14.01 19.65
N THR A 216 15.28 -13.16 18.76
CA THR A 216 15.91 -12.76 17.49
C THR A 216 16.50 -11.35 17.54
N GLU A 217 16.56 -10.71 18.72
CA GLU A 217 17.24 -9.41 18.87
C GLU A 217 18.72 -9.56 18.45
N GLY A 218 19.15 -8.70 17.53
CA GLY A 218 20.44 -8.78 16.84
C GLY A 218 20.40 -9.46 15.47
N GLU A 219 19.37 -10.25 15.16
CA GLU A 219 19.16 -10.88 13.85
C GLU A 219 18.29 -9.98 12.95
N VAL A 220 18.53 -10.01 11.63
CA VAL A 220 17.80 -9.19 10.64
C VAL A 220 16.76 -10.05 9.92
N PRO A 221 15.46 -9.72 9.91
CA PRO A 221 14.46 -10.49 9.18
C PRO A 221 14.66 -10.38 7.66
N VAL A 222 14.32 -11.42 6.90
CA VAL A 222 14.40 -11.43 5.42
C VAL A 222 13.64 -10.28 4.74
N THR A 223 12.66 -9.70 5.43
CA THR A 223 11.85 -8.56 4.94
C THR A 223 12.56 -7.21 5.06
N ASP A 224 13.78 -7.15 5.61
CA ASP A 224 14.58 -5.94 5.68
C ASP A 224 15.03 -5.48 4.28
N LYS A 225 14.98 -4.17 4.02
CA LYS A 225 15.31 -3.57 2.72
C LYS A 225 16.73 -3.94 2.24
N ARG A 226 17.69 -4.06 3.17
CA ARG A 226 19.09 -4.45 2.85
C ARG A 226 19.14 -5.88 2.30
N VAL A 227 18.29 -6.78 2.78
CA VAL A 227 18.22 -8.17 2.28
C VAL A 227 17.70 -8.21 0.84
N LYS A 228 16.77 -7.31 0.48
CA LYS A 228 16.31 -7.16 -0.91
C LYS A 228 17.37 -6.57 -1.84
N LEU A 229 18.12 -5.57 -1.35
CA LEU A 229 19.26 -4.97 -2.07
C LEU A 229 20.38 -5.99 -2.31
N VAL A 230 20.79 -6.73 -1.28
CA VAL A 230 21.90 -7.70 -1.35
C VAL A 230 21.47 -9.00 -2.03
N GLY A 231 20.29 -9.53 -1.68
CA GLY A 231 19.81 -10.84 -2.05
C GLY A 231 20.30 -11.92 -1.08
N LEU A 232 19.42 -12.87 -0.70
CA LEU A 232 19.75 -13.96 0.21
C LEU A 232 20.94 -14.79 -0.29
N GLU A 233 20.95 -15.14 -1.59
CA GLU A 233 22.01 -15.95 -2.19
C GLU A 233 23.37 -15.27 -2.10
N ALA A 234 23.45 -13.94 -2.29
CA ALA A 234 24.69 -13.18 -2.18
C ALA A 234 25.19 -13.11 -0.73
N TYR A 235 24.28 -12.89 0.23
CA TYR A 235 24.61 -12.94 1.66
C TYR A 235 25.14 -14.33 2.08
N GLN A 236 24.49 -15.41 1.63
CA GLN A 236 24.96 -16.78 1.89
C GLN A 236 26.29 -17.10 1.19
N ALA A 237 26.48 -16.64 -0.05
CA ALA A 237 27.73 -16.80 -0.79
C ALA A 237 28.91 -16.07 -0.13
N ALA A 238 28.65 -14.95 0.55
CA ALA A 238 29.62 -14.24 1.39
C ALA A 238 29.89 -14.92 2.75
N GLY A 239 29.30 -16.09 3.01
CA GLY A 239 29.43 -16.84 4.26
C GLY A 239 28.37 -16.52 5.32
N GLY A 240 27.38 -15.68 4.99
CA GLY A 240 26.31 -15.28 5.89
C GLY A 240 25.40 -16.44 6.29
N ILE A 241 25.21 -16.61 7.60
CA ILE A 241 24.37 -17.67 8.16
C ILE A 241 22.92 -17.17 8.26
N ILE A 242 21.98 -18.01 7.83
CA ILE A 242 20.54 -17.82 8.00
C ILE A 242 20.00 -18.73 9.10
N HIS A 243 18.98 -18.24 9.79
CA HIS A 243 18.25 -18.90 10.86
C HIS A 243 16.77 -18.96 10.48
N GLN A 244 16.13 -20.14 10.63
CA GLN A 244 14.75 -20.37 10.20
C GLN A 244 13.87 -20.82 11.37
N ASP A 245 12.84 -20.03 11.69
CA ASP A 245 11.74 -20.43 12.56
C ASP A 245 10.88 -21.48 11.86
N LEU A 246 11.04 -22.74 12.28
CA LEU A 246 10.25 -23.88 11.78
C LEU A 246 8.75 -23.77 12.12
N PHE A 247 8.33 -22.86 12.99
CA PHE A 247 6.93 -22.63 13.36
C PHE A 247 6.30 -21.42 12.66
N ALA A 248 7.07 -20.60 11.93
CA ALA A 248 6.54 -19.51 11.12
C ALA A 248 6.00 -20.00 9.77
N GLU A 249 5.25 -19.14 9.09
CA GLU A 249 4.69 -19.38 7.76
C GLU A 249 5.45 -18.63 6.67
N GLY A 250 5.91 -19.37 5.67
CA GLY A 250 6.68 -18.85 4.54
C GLY A 250 7.99 -18.21 4.98
N ASP A 251 8.46 -17.25 4.20
CA ASP A 251 9.78 -16.62 4.40
C ASP A 251 9.82 -15.74 5.65
N ARG A 252 8.68 -15.39 6.25
CA ARG A 252 8.58 -14.58 7.48
C ARG A 252 9.25 -15.21 8.71
N GLY A 253 9.66 -16.48 8.61
CA GLY A 253 10.49 -17.17 9.60
C GLY A 253 12.00 -17.08 9.38
N ILE A 254 12.48 -16.42 8.32
CA ILE A 254 13.89 -16.38 7.94
C ILE A 254 14.54 -15.10 8.50
N TYR A 255 15.64 -15.31 9.24
CA TYR A 255 16.46 -14.29 9.85
C TYR A 255 17.92 -14.47 9.43
N LEU A 256 18.64 -13.37 9.28
CA LEU A 256 20.07 -13.32 8.99
C LEU A 256 20.80 -13.00 10.29
N THR A 257 21.77 -13.84 10.67
CA THR A 257 22.43 -13.74 11.98
C THR A 257 23.57 -12.72 12.04
N ASP A 258 24.09 -12.27 10.90
CA ASP A 258 25.18 -11.30 10.81
C ASP A 258 24.70 -10.00 10.13
N ALA A 259 24.24 -9.07 10.96
CA ALA A 259 23.84 -7.73 10.51
C ALA A 259 25.01 -6.93 9.93
N ALA A 260 26.24 -7.12 10.44
CA ALA A 260 27.41 -6.35 10.02
C ALA A 260 27.89 -6.78 8.62
N LEU A 261 27.84 -8.08 8.31
CA LEU A 261 28.06 -8.60 6.96
C LEU A 261 27.00 -8.08 5.98
N LEU A 262 25.72 -8.03 6.40
CA LEU A 262 24.65 -7.49 5.58
C LEU A 262 24.86 -5.99 5.27
N ASP A 263 25.26 -5.21 6.27
CA ASP A 263 25.59 -3.79 6.09
C ASP A 263 26.81 -3.58 5.17
N GLN A 264 27.85 -4.40 5.30
CA GLN A 264 29.00 -4.37 4.40
C GLN A 264 28.59 -4.65 2.94
N LEU A 265 27.85 -5.72 2.68
CA LEU A 265 27.41 -6.09 1.33
C LEU A 265 26.43 -5.06 0.73
N ALA A 266 25.58 -4.44 1.56
CA ALA A 266 24.69 -3.36 1.15
C ALA A 266 25.50 -2.12 0.72
N ALA A 267 26.50 -1.72 1.52
CA ALA A 267 27.40 -0.63 1.20
C ALA A 267 28.21 -0.90 -0.08
N GLU A 268 28.79 -2.10 -0.23
CA GLU A 268 29.54 -2.49 -1.44
C GLU A 268 28.68 -2.40 -2.72
N LYS A 269 27.41 -2.83 -2.67
CA LYS A 269 26.48 -2.67 -3.80
C LYS A 269 26.12 -1.21 -4.08
N ILE A 270 25.90 -0.41 -3.03
CA ILE A 270 25.60 1.02 -3.17
C ILE A 270 26.79 1.75 -3.77
N ASP A 271 28.01 1.50 -3.30
CA ASP A 271 29.24 2.12 -3.84
C ASP A 271 29.50 1.73 -5.29
N ALA A 272 29.19 0.48 -5.67
CA ALA A 272 29.25 0.04 -7.07
C ALA A 272 28.28 0.83 -7.96
N LEU A 273 27.02 1.00 -7.54
CA LEU A 273 26.02 1.80 -8.26
C LEU A 273 26.38 3.29 -8.29
N ILE A 274 26.89 3.86 -7.19
CA ILE A 274 27.38 5.24 -7.16
C ILE A 274 28.48 5.41 -8.21
N LYS A 275 29.44 4.48 -8.29
CA LYS A 275 30.54 4.53 -9.26
C LYS A 275 30.06 4.40 -10.71
N GLU A 276 29.08 3.52 -10.97
CA GLU A 276 28.45 3.35 -12.29
C GLU A 276 27.77 4.64 -12.75
N ILE A 277 26.84 5.16 -11.94
CA ILE A 277 26.10 6.39 -12.25
C ILE A 277 27.05 7.60 -12.32
N LYS A 278 28.11 7.64 -11.49
CA LYS A 278 29.11 8.71 -11.53
C LYS A 278 29.88 8.76 -12.85
N ALA A 279 30.02 7.62 -13.54
CA ALA A 279 30.63 7.56 -14.88
C ALA A 279 29.76 8.23 -15.96
N GLU A 280 28.47 8.47 -15.72
CA GLU A 280 27.61 9.23 -16.63
C GLU A 280 28.01 10.72 -16.71
N GLY A 281 28.69 11.27 -15.68
CA GLY A 281 29.17 12.66 -15.64
C GLY A 281 28.51 13.58 -14.60
N TRP A 282 27.61 13.06 -13.75
CA TRP A 282 26.90 13.85 -12.73
C TRP A 282 27.84 14.55 -11.73
N GLN A 283 27.51 15.78 -11.32
CA GLN A 283 28.31 16.60 -10.40
C GLN A 283 28.56 15.90 -9.05
N GLU A 284 27.52 15.30 -8.49
CA GLU A 284 27.52 14.52 -7.25
C GLU A 284 26.63 13.29 -7.47
N VAL A 285 27.05 12.14 -6.93
CA VAL A 285 26.22 10.92 -6.89
C VAL A 285 26.31 10.37 -5.49
N PHE A 286 25.16 10.12 -4.86
CA PHE A 286 25.08 9.70 -3.46
C PHE A 286 23.90 8.79 -3.22
N PHE A 287 23.97 8.03 -2.13
CA PHE A 287 22.84 7.28 -1.58
C PHE A 287 22.08 8.15 -0.58
N PHE A 288 20.75 8.13 -0.65
CA PHE A 288 19.88 8.87 0.25
C PHE A 288 19.05 7.91 1.10
N ASP A 289 19.41 7.82 2.38
CA ASP A 289 18.77 6.95 3.39
C ASP A 289 17.57 7.62 4.10
N GLY A 290 17.20 8.83 3.67
CA GLY A 290 16.03 9.56 4.18
C GLY A 290 14.72 9.17 3.49
N GLN A 291 13.63 9.79 3.93
CA GLN A 291 12.33 9.69 3.26
C GLN A 291 12.35 10.51 1.96
N TYR A 292 11.74 10.02 0.88
CA TYR A 292 11.79 10.68 -0.43
C TYR A 292 11.39 12.18 -0.41
N TRP A 293 10.43 12.57 0.44
CA TRP A 293 10.02 13.98 0.58
C TRP A 293 11.09 14.89 1.22
N GLU A 294 12.06 14.32 1.94
CA GLU A 294 13.21 15.06 2.50
C GLU A 294 14.20 15.44 1.38
N LEU A 295 14.42 14.53 0.43
CA LEU A 295 15.22 14.78 -0.78
C LEU A 295 14.62 15.93 -1.61
N GLU A 296 13.30 15.93 -1.82
CA GLU A 296 12.58 17.02 -2.51
C GLU A 296 12.65 18.37 -1.77
N GLN A 297 12.88 18.38 -0.46
CA GLN A 297 13.07 19.62 0.29
C GLN A 297 14.48 20.21 0.13
N GLU A 298 15.50 19.37 -0.03
CA GLU A 298 16.90 19.80 -0.23
C GLU A 298 17.21 20.12 -1.71
N TYR A 299 16.68 19.33 -2.63
CA TYR A 299 16.89 19.43 -4.08
C TYR A 299 15.63 19.93 -4.79
N LYS A 300 15.45 21.25 -4.81
CA LYS A 300 14.22 21.92 -5.28
C LYS A 300 14.20 22.26 -6.77
N GLY A 301 15.34 22.18 -7.45
CA GLY A 301 15.41 22.34 -8.91
C GLY A 301 15.70 21.00 -9.56
N ARG A 302 15.34 20.87 -10.84
CA ARG A 302 15.68 19.68 -11.64
C ARG A 302 16.07 20.08 -13.07
N VAL A 303 17.05 19.39 -13.63
CA VAL A 303 17.32 19.35 -15.09
C VAL A 303 16.69 18.08 -15.67
N TYR A 304 16.26 18.15 -16.93
CA TYR A 304 15.56 17.06 -17.63
C TYR A 304 16.36 16.66 -18.87
N PRO A 305 16.23 15.40 -19.35
CA PRO A 305 16.88 15.01 -20.59
C PRO A 305 16.21 15.75 -21.75
N GLN A 306 17.01 16.22 -22.70
CA GLN A 306 16.51 16.85 -23.92
C GLN A 306 16.28 15.76 -24.97
N ASN A 307 15.24 15.92 -25.79
CA ASN A 307 15.04 15.05 -26.93
C ASN A 307 16.16 15.33 -27.95
N ILE A 308 16.86 14.29 -28.39
CA ILE A 308 17.90 14.40 -29.42
C ILE A 308 17.31 13.79 -30.70
N PRO A 309 17.14 14.57 -31.78
CA PRO A 309 16.71 14.00 -33.05
C PRO A 309 17.74 12.99 -33.52
N LEU A 310 17.26 11.83 -34.00
CA LEU A 310 18.13 10.84 -34.65
C LEU A 310 18.83 11.50 -35.84
N SER A 311 20.10 11.16 -36.07
CA SER A 311 20.77 11.61 -37.30
C SER A 311 20.07 11.03 -38.53
N ASP A 312 20.24 11.64 -39.71
CA ASP A 312 19.66 11.13 -40.96
C ASP A 312 20.01 9.64 -41.21
N GLU A 313 21.24 9.24 -40.87
CA GLU A 313 21.70 7.85 -40.91
C GLU A 313 21.00 6.96 -39.88
N GLN A 314 20.78 7.44 -38.65
CA GLN A 314 20.06 6.71 -37.61
C GLN A 314 18.57 6.60 -37.90
N SER A 315 17.93 7.65 -38.43
CA SER A 315 16.52 7.62 -38.84
C SER A 315 16.32 6.61 -39.96
N ALA A 316 17.17 6.62 -40.99
CA ALA A 316 17.09 5.65 -42.08
C ALA A 316 17.22 4.19 -41.59
N VAL A 317 18.12 3.91 -40.65
CA VAL A 317 18.25 2.57 -40.04
C VAL A 317 17.04 2.24 -39.14
N PHE A 318 16.52 3.21 -38.37
CA PHE A 318 15.32 3.03 -37.55
C PHE A 318 14.11 2.68 -38.42
N ASP A 319 13.91 3.40 -39.52
CA ASP A 319 12.83 3.18 -40.48
C ASP A 319 12.97 1.81 -41.17
N GLU A 320 14.18 1.40 -41.57
CA GLU A 320 14.46 0.06 -42.14
C GLU A 320 14.15 -1.07 -41.13
N LEU A 321 14.53 -0.90 -39.86
CA LEU A 321 14.23 -1.86 -38.79
C LEU A 321 12.73 -1.98 -38.52
N VAL A 322 12.00 -0.85 -38.49
CA VAL A 322 10.55 -0.82 -38.33
C VAL A 322 9.83 -1.46 -39.53
N GLU A 323 10.26 -1.17 -40.76
CA GLU A 323 9.70 -1.80 -41.97
C GLU A 323 9.95 -3.32 -41.97
N ARG A 324 11.18 -3.76 -41.61
CA ARG A 324 11.52 -5.18 -41.50
C ARG A 324 10.69 -5.88 -40.41
N MET A 325 10.51 -5.25 -39.25
CA MET A 325 9.73 -5.79 -38.14
C MET A 325 8.25 -5.93 -38.51
N GLY A 326 7.65 -4.94 -39.17
CA GLY A 326 6.27 -5.01 -39.68
C GLY A 326 6.10 -6.08 -40.78
N ALA A 327 7.10 -6.27 -41.64
CA ALA A 327 7.09 -7.33 -42.64
C ALA A 327 7.18 -8.75 -42.02
N ILE A 328 7.79 -8.88 -40.84
CA ILE A 328 7.83 -10.13 -40.06
C ILE A 328 6.50 -10.36 -39.33
N GLU A 329 5.90 -9.33 -38.75
CA GLU A 329 4.59 -9.40 -38.08
C GLU A 329 3.50 -9.96 -39.05
N ILE A 330 3.48 -9.46 -40.29
CA ILE A 330 2.57 -9.96 -41.35
C ILE A 330 2.80 -11.44 -41.71
N GLN A 331 4.02 -11.95 -41.53
CA GLN A 331 4.35 -13.37 -41.76
C GLN A 331 3.97 -14.23 -40.55
N LEU A 332 4.21 -13.75 -39.33
CA LEU A 332 3.79 -14.42 -38.08
C LEU A 332 2.26 -14.56 -37.97
N ASP A 333 1.50 -13.59 -38.48
CA ASP A 333 0.03 -13.69 -38.63
C ASP A 333 -0.44 -14.86 -39.52
N GLN A 334 0.46 -15.43 -40.35
CA GLN A 334 0.18 -16.49 -41.31
C GLN A 334 0.89 -17.81 -41.00
N THR A 335 1.97 -17.77 -40.22
CA THR A 335 2.83 -18.92 -39.90
C THR A 335 3.37 -18.86 -38.48
N ASP A 336 3.27 -19.98 -37.76
CA ASP A 336 3.84 -20.17 -36.41
C ASP A 336 5.31 -20.61 -36.56
N ASP A 337 6.22 -19.65 -36.79
CA ASP A 337 7.65 -19.86 -37.04
C ASP A 337 8.50 -19.22 -35.94
N ASP A 338 9.08 -20.06 -35.07
CA ASP A 338 9.93 -19.65 -33.96
C ASP A 338 11.12 -18.75 -34.40
N ALA A 339 11.67 -18.95 -35.61
CA ALA A 339 12.80 -18.16 -36.09
C ALA A 339 12.40 -16.72 -36.46
N LEU A 340 11.18 -16.52 -36.92
CA LEU A 340 10.62 -15.18 -37.15
C LEU A 340 10.31 -14.47 -35.83
N TYR A 341 9.90 -15.19 -34.79
CA TYR A 341 9.75 -14.63 -33.44
C TYR A 341 11.07 -14.16 -32.83
N ASP A 342 12.14 -14.96 -32.97
CA ASP A 342 13.48 -14.57 -32.52
C ASP A 342 14.00 -13.34 -33.30
N GLU A 343 13.82 -13.29 -34.62
CA GLU A 343 14.22 -12.13 -35.45
C GLU A 343 13.41 -10.86 -35.07
N TYR A 344 12.10 -10.97 -34.89
CA TYR A 344 11.24 -9.86 -34.43
C TYR A 344 11.72 -9.28 -33.10
N LYS A 345 12.09 -10.16 -32.15
CA LYS A 345 12.58 -9.75 -30.83
C LYS A 345 13.93 -9.03 -30.92
N GLU A 346 14.85 -9.52 -31.75
CA GLU A 346 16.17 -8.89 -31.95
C GLU A 346 16.04 -7.51 -32.62
N LEU A 347 15.09 -7.33 -33.54
CA LEU A 347 14.78 -6.03 -34.15
C LEU A 347 14.14 -5.05 -33.16
N SER A 348 13.21 -5.52 -32.32
CA SER A 348 12.62 -4.70 -31.25
C SER A 348 13.68 -4.21 -30.24
N GLU A 349 14.62 -5.08 -29.84
CA GLU A 349 15.72 -4.70 -28.96
C GLU A 349 16.67 -3.68 -29.61
N GLN A 350 16.85 -3.74 -30.94
CA GLN A 350 17.60 -2.71 -31.69
C GLN A 350 16.85 -1.38 -31.76
N ILE A 351 15.54 -1.38 -32.01
CA ILE A 351 14.67 -0.19 -32.05
C ILE A 351 14.65 0.51 -30.67
N ASP A 352 14.51 -0.24 -29.58
CA ASP A 352 14.54 0.29 -28.21
C ASP A 352 15.93 0.83 -27.80
N SER A 353 17.00 0.46 -28.52
CA SER A 353 18.36 0.96 -28.26
C SER A 353 18.62 2.38 -28.79
N PHE A 354 17.73 2.93 -29.62
CA PHE A 354 17.87 4.28 -30.16
C PHE A 354 17.64 5.34 -29.06
N LYS A 355 18.70 6.11 -28.78
CA LYS A 355 18.66 7.20 -27.79
C LYS A 355 17.93 8.43 -28.35
N THR A 356 16.62 8.50 -28.08
CA THR A 356 15.79 9.68 -28.42
C THR A 356 15.79 10.76 -27.34
N SER A 357 16.47 10.57 -26.20
CA SER A 357 16.72 11.65 -25.24
C SER A 357 18.00 11.45 -24.42
N GLU A 358 18.70 12.53 -24.11
CA GLU A 358 19.87 12.52 -23.22
C GLU A 358 19.96 13.80 -22.39
N TYR A 359 20.57 13.73 -21.21
CA TYR A 359 20.97 14.91 -20.46
C TYR A 359 22.21 15.53 -21.13
N LEU A 360 22.26 16.86 -21.27
CA LEU A 360 23.46 17.55 -21.72
C LEU A 360 24.60 17.39 -20.70
N ASP A 361 25.84 17.30 -21.16
CA ASP A 361 26.99 17.16 -20.24
C ASP A 361 27.16 18.37 -19.31
N GLU A 362 26.76 19.57 -19.76
CA GLU A 362 26.69 20.77 -18.91
C GLU A 362 25.64 20.64 -17.78
N ASP A 363 24.52 19.97 -18.07
CA ASP A 363 23.47 19.68 -17.10
C ASP A 363 23.92 18.60 -16.11
N LYS A 364 24.59 17.55 -16.59
CA LYS A 364 25.21 16.53 -15.73
C LYS A 364 26.27 17.18 -14.81
N ALA A 365 27.11 18.06 -15.32
CA ALA A 365 28.19 18.71 -14.56
C ALA A 365 27.71 19.69 -13.47
N ARG A 366 26.46 20.16 -13.52
CA ARG A 366 25.86 21.08 -12.53
C ARG A 366 24.79 20.47 -11.64
N ALA A 367 24.34 19.25 -11.93
CA ALA A 367 23.29 18.56 -11.20
C ALA A 367 23.77 17.23 -10.59
N SER A 368 23.03 16.75 -9.59
CA SER A 368 23.33 15.53 -8.85
C SER A 368 22.42 14.37 -9.27
N ALA A 369 22.84 13.13 -8.99
CA ALA A 369 21.96 11.98 -9.00
C ALA A 369 21.88 11.34 -7.60
N ALA A 370 20.68 10.97 -7.16
CA ALA A 370 20.48 10.29 -5.88
C ALA A 370 19.99 8.85 -6.10
N ILE A 371 20.61 7.91 -5.40
CA ILE A 371 20.10 6.55 -5.26
C ILE A 371 19.18 6.54 -4.06
N VAL A 372 17.90 6.22 -4.26
CA VAL A 372 16.88 6.16 -3.20
C VAL A 372 16.31 4.75 -3.07
N THR A 373 15.85 4.37 -1.88
CA THR A 373 15.08 3.12 -1.70
C THR A 373 13.58 3.39 -1.56
N SER A 374 12.77 2.57 -2.24
CA SER A 374 11.31 2.60 -2.09
C SER A 374 10.89 2.15 -0.68
N TYR A 375 9.61 2.33 -0.35
CA TYR A 375 9.05 1.73 0.87
C TYR A 375 9.24 0.19 0.90
N ASN A 376 9.18 -0.45 -0.28
CA ASN A 376 9.35 -1.89 -0.47
C ASN A 376 10.82 -2.32 -0.71
N GLY A 377 11.79 -1.42 -0.54
CA GLY A 377 13.22 -1.70 -0.70
C GLY A 377 13.72 -1.80 -2.16
N ASP A 378 12.94 -1.33 -3.14
CA ASP A 378 13.39 -1.23 -4.53
C ASP A 378 14.31 -0.03 -4.71
N ILE A 379 15.39 -0.17 -5.49
CA ILE A 379 16.26 0.95 -5.83
C ILE A 379 15.59 1.81 -6.91
N ARG A 380 15.65 3.13 -6.77
CA ARG A 380 15.42 4.09 -7.86
C ARG A 380 16.59 5.06 -7.95
N ILE A 381 16.84 5.57 -9.16
CA ILE A 381 17.92 6.53 -9.44
C ILE A 381 17.28 7.83 -9.91
N GLU A 382 17.25 8.82 -9.03
CA GLU A 382 16.74 10.16 -9.33
C GLU A 382 17.87 11.02 -9.92
N ARG A 383 17.86 11.19 -11.24
CA ARG A 383 18.82 12.02 -11.98
C ARG A 383 18.41 13.49 -12.04
N GLY A 384 19.36 14.38 -12.29
CA GLY A 384 19.11 15.79 -12.59
C GLY A 384 18.80 16.71 -11.40
N LEU A 385 19.12 16.31 -10.17
CA LEU A 385 18.77 17.06 -8.96
C LEU A 385 19.64 18.32 -8.77
N LEU A 386 19.02 19.50 -8.64
CA LEU A 386 19.72 20.75 -8.32
C LEU A 386 19.49 21.14 -6.85
N LYS A 387 20.60 21.24 -6.11
CA LYS A 387 20.60 21.67 -4.71
C LYS A 387 20.14 23.12 -4.62
N SER A 388 19.24 23.43 -3.69
CA SER A 388 18.74 24.80 -3.53
C SER A 388 19.91 25.73 -3.20
N ALA A 389 20.04 26.85 -3.93
CA ALA A 389 21.02 27.89 -3.58
C ALA A 389 20.85 28.26 -2.11
N PRO A 390 21.94 28.40 -1.33
CA PRO A 390 21.84 28.62 0.10
C PRO A 390 20.97 29.85 0.33
N LYS A 391 19.83 29.66 1.01
CA LYS A 391 19.03 30.80 1.48
C LYS A 391 19.98 31.73 2.21
N ALA A 392 20.15 32.93 1.68
CA ALA A 392 20.87 33.97 2.39
C ALA A 392 20.31 34.02 3.80
N THR A 393 21.15 33.80 4.81
CA THR A 393 20.80 33.86 6.22
C THR A 393 20.64 35.33 6.66
N GLY A 394 19.82 36.05 5.90
CA GLY A 394 19.32 37.37 6.20
C GLY A 394 18.36 37.29 7.38
N ALA A 395 18.92 37.55 8.56
CA ALA A 395 18.26 37.93 9.81
C ALA A 395 16.75 37.66 9.92
N GLN A 396 16.38 36.74 10.82
CA GLN A 396 15.14 36.92 11.57
C GLN A 396 15.24 38.23 12.38
N GLY A 397 14.73 39.32 11.82
CA GLY A 397 14.90 40.65 12.40
C GLY A 397 13.97 41.69 11.78
N THR A 398 12.79 41.84 12.39
CA THR A 398 11.95 43.07 12.42
C THR A 398 11.65 43.81 11.11
N GLY A 399 10.37 43.79 10.71
CA GLY A 399 9.80 44.86 9.87
C GLY A 399 9.68 44.55 8.37
N LYS A 400 8.95 43.48 8.01
CA LYS A 400 8.28 43.49 6.69
C LYS A 400 7.11 44.47 6.76
N THR A 401 6.97 45.33 5.78
CA THR A 401 5.73 46.05 5.50
C THR A 401 4.83 45.21 4.59
N SER A 402 3.52 45.38 4.70
CA SER A 402 2.55 44.90 3.71
C SER A 402 2.73 45.67 2.38
N PRO A 403 2.06 45.25 1.29
CA PRO A 403 2.02 46.01 0.04
C PRO A 403 1.59 47.48 0.19
N GLU A 404 0.82 47.80 1.25
CA GLU A 404 0.32 49.14 1.56
C GLU A 404 1.27 49.99 2.41
N GLY A 405 2.44 49.47 2.79
CA GLY A 405 3.40 50.17 3.66
C GLY A 405 3.12 50.04 5.16
N LEU A 406 2.01 49.41 5.56
CA LEU A 406 1.68 49.09 6.96
C LEU A 406 2.62 47.99 7.51
N PRO A 407 2.88 47.90 8.82
CA PRO A 407 3.66 46.78 9.37
C PRO A 407 2.92 45.46 9.15
N ALA A 408 3.57 44.49 8.49
CA ALA A 408 2.92 43.24 8.09
C ALA A 408 2.40 42.45 9.31
N PRO A 409 1.21 41.84 9.22
CA PRO A 409 0.66 41.04 10.31
C PRO A 409 1.49 39.76 10.55
N SER A 410 1.30 39.10 11.69
CA SER A 410 2.05 37.86 12.00
C SER A 410 1.84 36.77 10.94
N ALA A 411 2.82 35.89 10.72
CA ALA A 411 2.69 34.79 9.74
C ALA A 411 1.45 33.90 9.98
N LYS A 412 1.01 33.74 11.24
CA LYS A 412 -0.25 33.05 11.55
C LYS A 412 -1.46 33.82 10.99
N MET A 413 -1.51 35.13 11.20
CA MET A 413 -2.56 36.01 10.68
C MET A 413 -2.51 36.10 9.14
N GLN A 414 -1.33 36.13 8.52
CA GLN A 414 -1.22 36.13 7.05
C GLN A 414 -1.82 34.86 6.44
N ASN A 415 -1.54 33.69 7.02
CA ASN A 415 -2.16 32.43 6.56
C ASN A 415 -3.67 32.37 6.84
N GLU A 416 -4.13 32.99 7.92
CA GLU A 416 -5.56 33.12 8.24
C GLU A 416 -6.29 34.02 7.24
N LEU A 417 -5.75 35.20 6.93
CA LEU A 417 -6.29 36.11 5.91
C LEU A 417 -6.27 35.46 4.51
N ALA A 418 -5.20 34.75 4.15
CA ALA A 418 -5.16 34.00 2.89
C ALA A 418 -6.23 32.90 2.83
N ALA A 419 -6.51 32.20 3.94
CA ALA A 419 -7.59 31.23 4.02
C ALA A 419 -8.98 31.89 3.92
N VAL A 420 -9.18 33.05 4.56
CA VAL A 420 -10.42 33.83 4.47
C VAL A 420 -10.67 34.33 3.04
N ARG A 421 -9.65 34.85 2.35
CA ARG A 421 -9.80 35.22 0.93
C ARG A 421 -10.06 34.01 0.03
N THR A 422 -9.41 32.87 0.29
CA THR A 422 -9.71 31.61 -0.40
C THR A 422 -11.17 31.21 -0.22
N ALA A 423 -11.74 31.40 0.99
CA ALA A 423 -13.14 31.12 1.26
C ALA A 423 -14.09 32.10 0.53
N ALA A 424 -13.76 33.39 0.43
CA ALA A 424 -14.52 34.36 -0.37
C ALA A 424 -14.51 33.98 -1.87
N ILE A 425 -13.34 33.64 -2.41
CA ILE A 425 -13.19 33.13 -3.79
C ILE A 425 -14.00 31.86 -4.00
N ALA A 426 -13.95 30.91 -3.06
CA ALA A 426 -14.75 29.68 -3.11
C ALA A 426 -16.27 29.97 -3.06
N ALA A 427 -16.70 31.01 -2.34
CA ALA A 427 -18.10 31.40 -2.24
C ALA A 427 -18.63 32.04 -3.53
N ASP A 428 -17.86 32.93 -4.17
CA ASP A 428 -18.16 33.43 -5.53
C ASP A 428 -18.13 32.29 -6.56
N LEU A 429 -17.12 31.42 -6.47
CA LEU A 429 -16.93 30.30 -7.40
C LEU A 429 -18.09 29.31 -7.37
N CYS A 430 -18.72 29.08 -6.21
CA CYS A 430 -19.92 28.24 -6.09
C CYS A 430 -21.08 28.67 -7.00
N SER A 431 -21.12 29.93 -7.46
CA SER A 431 -22.14 30.43 -8.39
C SER A 431 -21.61 30.66 -9.82
N ASN A 432 -20.31 30.48 -10.06
CA ASN A 432 -19.65 30.71 -11.35
C ASN A 432 -19.14 29.41 -11.98
N ALA A 433 -20.10 28.66 -12.51
CA ALA A 433 -19.95 27.45 -13.31
C ALA A 433 -18.84 27.52 -14.40
N HIS A 434 -18.66 28.67 -15.05
CA HIS A 434 -17.69 28.81 -16.14
C HIS A 434 -16.24 28.85 -15.62
N VAL A 435 -15.96 29.69 -14.62
CA VAL A 435 -14.63 29.77 -14.01
C VAL A 435 -14.27 28.45 -13.31
N ALA A 436 -15.24 27.76 -12.71
CA ALA A 436 -15.01 26.44 -12.11
C ALA A 436 -14.63 25.35 -13.11
N LEU A 437 -15.26 25.35 -14.29
CA LEU A 437 -14.86 24.48 -15.40
C LEU A 437 -13.43 24.81 -15.85
N ALA A 438 -13.09 26.09 -16.00
CA ALA A 438 -11.75 26.52 -16.39
C ALA A 438 -10.67 26.06 -15.39
N ILE A 439 -10.90 26.22 -14.08
CA ILE A 439 -9.99 25.74 -13.02
C ILE A 439 -9.82 24.22 -13.06
N THR A 440 -10.92 23.49 -13.30
CA THR A 440 -10.92 22.02 -13.39
C THR A 440 -10.14 21.53 -14.61
N VAL A 441 -10.30 22.19 -15.77
CA VAL A 441 -9.52 21.91 -16.98
C VAL A 441 -8.05 22.27 -16.78
N HIS A 442 -7.74 23.45 -16.25
CA HIS A 442 -6.37 23.88 -15.94
C HIS A 442 -5.65 22.89 -15.01
N SER A 443 -6.31 22.42 -13.95
CA SER A 443 -5.73 21.47 -12.99
C SER A 443 -5.45 20.09 -13.59
N GLN A 444 -6.31 19.64 -14.51
CA GLN A 444 -6.09 18.40 -15.26
C GLN A 444 -5.00 18.56 -16.32
N ALA A 445 -5.04 19.64 -17.10
CA ALA A 445 -4.02 19.96 -18.12
C ALA A 445 -2.63 20.02 -17.50
N ALA A 446 -2.46 20.72 -16.36
CA ALA A 446 -1.20 20.73 -15.63
C ALA A 446 -0.73 19.31 -15.28
N THR A 447 -1.64 18.48 -14.74
CA THR A 447 -1.34 17.09 -14.35
C THR A 447 -0.92 16.21 -15.53
N PHE A 448 -1.59 16.31 -16.69
CA PHE A 448 -1.31 15.46 -17.85
C PHE A 448 -0.13 15.94 -18.70
N PHE A 449 0.08 17.25 -18.82
CA PHE A 449 1.19 17.84 -19.61
C PHE A 449 2.46 18.09 -18.76
N GLY A 450 2.65 17.33 -17.68
CA GLY A 450 3.89 17.32 -16.89
C GLY A 450 4.16 18.57 -16.05
N MET A 451 3.23 19.54 -15.98
CA MET A 451 3.36 20.68 -15.09
C MET A 451 3.02 20.26 -13.66
N TYR A 452 4.04 20.23 -12.79
CA TYR A 452 3.90 19.89 -11.38
C TYR A 452 2.73 20.62 -10.68
N ALA A 453 2.25 20.05 -9.56
CA ALA A 453 1.19 20.61 -8.70
C ALA A 453 1.52 21.99 -8.05
N SER A 454 2.59 22.64 -8.52
CA SER A 454 3.08 23.97 -8.22
C SER A 454 2.33 25.08 -8.96
N VAL A 455 1.69 24.80 -10.10
CA VAL A 455 1.00 25.81 -10.92
C VAL A 455 -0.50 25.93 -10.62
N SER A 456 -1.18 24.85 -10.20
CA SER A 456 -2.63 24.92 -9.91
C SER A 456 -2.95 25.36 -8.48
N ALA A 457 -3.94 26.23 -8.39
CA ALA A 457 -4.58 26.67 -7.16
C ALA A 457 -5.43 25.58 -6.45
N SER A 458 -5.93 24.61 -7.21
CA SER A 458 -6.80 23.53 -6.72
C SER A 458 -6.01 22.31 -6.23
N THR A 459 -6.58 21.52 -5.32
CA THR A 459 -6.14 20.16 -4.97
C THR A 459 -6.88 19.05 -5.72
N LEU A 460 -7.67 19.38 -6.77
CA LEU A 460 -8.45 18.39 -7.51
C LEU A 460 -7.49 17.42 -8.21
N LYS A 461 -7.25 16.28 -7.56
CA LYS A 461 -6.38 15.20 -8.04
C LYS A 461 -7.17 14.26 -8.94
N ALA A 462 -6.71 14.09 -10.17
CA ALA A 462 -7.00 12.91 -10.95
C ALA A 462 -5.98 11.82 -10.56
N GLU A 463 -6.42 10.73 -9.93
CA GLU A 463 -5.56 9.55 -9.74
C GLU A 463 -5.60 8.67 -11.00
N LYS A 464 -4.42 8.25 -11.46
CA LYS A 464 -4.27 7.30 -12.57
C LYS A 464 -4.50 5.87 -12.04
N ALA A 465 -5.73 5.38 -12.17
CA ALA A 465 -6.05 3.97 -11.95
C ALA A 465 -5.53 3.13 -13.13
N ASP A 466 -4.28 2.68 -13.04
CA ASP A 466 -3.54 2.06 -14.15
C ASP A 466 -3.81 0.55 -14.25
N ALA A 467 -5.03 0.17 -14.66
CA ALA A 467 -5.37 -1.23 -14.92
C ALA A 467 -4.59 -1.83 -16.11
N ALA A 468 -4.16 -0.97 -17.04
CA ALA A 468 -3.26 -1.28 -18.15
C ALA A 468 -1.93 -1.89 -17.64
N SER A 469 -1.36 -1.40 -16.55
CA SER A 469 -0.12 -1.93 -15.95
C SER A 469 -0.14 -3.41 -15.54
N HIS A 470 -1.32 -4.05 -15.49
CA HIS A 470 -1.48 -5.49 -15.21
C HIS A 470 -1.89 -6.33 -16.43
N ILE A 471 -1.99 -5.73 -17.62
CA ILE A 471 -2.43 -6.36 -18.86
C ILE A 471 -1.31 -6.22 -19.88
N GLN A 472 -0.71 -7.33 -20.30
CA GLN A 472 0.56 -7.32 -21.04
C GLN A 472 0.44 -6.74 -22.47
N ASN A 473 -0.70 -6.91 -23.13
CA ASN A 473 -1.01 -6.31 -24.43
C ASN A 473 -1.83 -5.02 -24.22
N GLN A 474 -1.18 -3.87 -24.47
CA GLN A 474 -1.73 -2.53 -24.21
C GLN A 474 -2.66 -2.00 -25.31
N THR A 475 -2.60 -2.56 -26.52
CA THR A 475 -3.40 -2.12 -27.69
C THR A 475 -4.70 -2.90 -27.83
N MET A 476 -4.99 -3.83 -26.91
CA MET A 476 -6.25 -4.57 -26.91
C MET A 476 -7.45 -3.62 -26.88
N LYS A 477 -8.40 -3.83 -27.80
CA LYS A 477 -9.61 -3.00 -27.97
C LYS A 477 -10.37 -2.68 -26.67
N PRO A 478 -10.46 -3.56 -25.64
CA PRO A 478 -11.00 -3.20 -24.33
C PRO A 478 -10.25 -2.07 -23.60
N LEU A 479 -8.91 -1.98 -23.67
CA LEU A 479 -8.16 -0.89 -23.05
C LEU A 479 -8.42 0.45 -23.75
N ILE A 480 -8.47 0.42 -25.08
CA ILE A 480 -8.83 1.57 -25.93
C ILE A 480 -10.25 2.06 -25.57
N GLU A 481 -11.24 1.16 -25.57
CA GLU A 481 -12.64 1.46 -25.23
C GLU A 481 -12.83 1.85 -23.74
N ILE A 482 -12.02 1.30 -22.82
CA ILE A 482 -12.05 1.66 -21.39
C ILE A 482 -11.53 3.08 -21.18
N GLU A 483 -10.42 3.49 -21.80
CA GLU A 483 -9.97 4.89 -21.68
C GLU A 483 -10.98 5.84 -22.34
N GLN A 484 -11.54 5.47 -23.49
CA GLN A 484 -12.62 6.21 -24.16
C GLN A 484 -13.82 6.43 -23.22
N ARG A 485 -14.34 5.36 -22.59
CA ARG A 485 -15.49 5.46 -21.68
C ARG A 485 -15.14 5.99 -20.29
N ARG A 486 -13.89 5.91 -19.83
CA ARG A 486 -13.47 6.50 -18.54
C ARG A 486 -13.55 8.03 -18.59
N GLN A 487 -13.30 8.61 -19.77
CA GLN A 487 -13.55 10.03 -20.07
C GLN A 487 -15.06 10.35 -20.03
N ASP A 488 -15.92 9.52 -20.65
CA ASP A 488 -17.37 9.71 -20.61
C ASP A 488 -17.96 9.56 -19.19
N LEU A 489 -17.52 8.54 -18.43
CA LEU A 489 -18.27 8.01 -17.28
C LEU A 489 -18.07 8.79 -15.99
N ARG A 490 -16.92 9.46 -15.76
CA ARG A 490 -16.67 10.15 -14.47
C ARG A 490 -17.64 11.33 -14.23
N SER A 491 -18.26 11.79 -15.30
CA SER A 491 -18.93 13.07 -15.45
C SER A 491 -20.39 13.10 -14.95
N SER A 492 -20.97 11.97 -14.52
CA SER A 492 -22.44 11.79 -14.55
C SER A 492 -23.16 11.28 -13.24
N LEU A 493 -22.68 11.57 -12.02
CA LEU A 493 -22.83 10.72 -10.80
C LEU A 493 -23.69 11.16 -9.52
N PRO A 494 -24.81 10.47 -9.16
CA PRO A 494 -25.71 10.59 -7.94
C PRO A 494 -25.34 9.85 -6.65
N PRO A 495 -25.90 10.19 -5.47
CA PRO A 495 -25.30 10.00 -4.13
C PRO A 495 -24.85 8.61 -3.62
N ARG A 496 -25.18 7.48 -4.26
CA ARG A 496 -24.67 6.15 -3.84
C ARG A 496 -23.54 5.75 -4.80
N PRO A 497 -22.29 5.48 -4.39
CA PRO A 497 -21.16 5.23 -5.31
C PRO A 497 -21.28 4.15 -6.39
N ALA A 498 -22.39 3.39 -6.44
CA ALA A 498 -22.78 2.53 -7.56
C ALA A 498 -23.92 3.12 -8.42
N ASP A 499 -24.84 3.85 -7.80
CA ASP A 499 -25.81 4.68 -8.51
C ASP A 499 -25.13 5.92 -9.12
N TRP A 500 -23.84 6.19 -8.76
CA TRP A 500 -22.77 6.98 -9.43
C TRP A 500 -22.56 6.51 -10.89
N TRP A 501 -23.60 6.70 -11.69
CA TRP A 501 -23.63 6.64 -13.15
C TRP A 501 -24.82 7.45 -13.68
N THR A 502 -25.95 7.47 -12.95
CA THR A 502 -27.25 7.69 -13.59
C THR A 502 -27.79 9.13 -13.57
N TYR A 503 -27.67 9.91 -12.49
CA TYR A 503 -28.34 11.23 -12.33
C TYR A 503 -27.53 12.49 -12.63
N PHE A 504 -26.18 12.54 -12.60
CA PHE A 504 -25.56 13.62 -13.39
C PHE A 504 -25.55 13.26 -14.90
N LEU A 505 -25.95 12.03 -15.30
CA LEU A 505 -26.26 11.69 -16.71
C LEU A 505 -27.66 12.18 -17.12
N GLU A 506 -28.61 12.13 -16.17
CA GLU A 506 -29.96 12.69 -16.31
C GLU A 506 -30.03 14.21 -16.05
N MET A 507 -28.95 14.85 -15.57
CA MET A 507 -28.88 16.30 -15.35
C MET A 507 -28.73 17.09 -16.65
N SER A 508 -29.23 18.32 -16.65
CA SER A 508 -28.86 19.28 -17.69
C SER A 508 -27.39 19.68 -17.56
N GLN A 509 -26.76 20.07 -18.68
CA GLN A 509 -25.39 20.60 -18.68
C GLN A 509 -25.23 21.81 -17.75
N ALA A 510 -26.28 22.64 -17.60
CA ALA A 510 -26.25 23.78 -16.69
C ALA A 510 -26.17 23.32 -15.22
N ASP A 511 -26.98 22.34 -14.82
CA ASP A 511 -26.99 21.82 -13.45
C ASP A 511 -25.68 21.08 -13.11
N LEU A 512 -25.16 20.30 -14.06
CA LEU A 512 -23.84 19.66 -13.99
C LEU A 512 -22.73 20.65 -13.65
N LEU A 513 -22.68 21.77 -14.37
CA LEU A 513 -21.66 22.79 -14.18
C LEU A 513 -21.82 23.55 -12.85
N GLN A 514 -23.03 23.66 -12.30
CA GLN A 514 -23.23 24.20 -10.95
C GLN A 514 -22.77 23.22 -9.85
N HIS A 515 -22.92 21.91 -10.04
CA HIS A 515 -22.31 20.93 -9.12
C HIS A 515 -20.77 20.97 -9.21
N LEU A 516 -20.23 21.10 -10.43
CA LEU A 516 -18.79 21.32 -10.64
C LEU A 516 -18.30 22.61 -9.96
N ALA A 517 -19.10 23.68 -9.97
CA ALA A 517 -18.80 24.94 -9.29
C ALA A 517 -18.52 24.73 -7.79
N VAL A 518 -19.45 24.05 -7.10
CA VAL A 518 -19.32 23.74 -5.67
C VAL A 518 -18.15 22.78 -5.41
N PHE A 519 -17.96 21.72 -6.20
CA PHE A 519 -16.84 20.79 -6.00
C PHE A 519 -15.47 21.44 -6.25
N THR A 520 -15.38 22.35 -7.23
CA THR A 520 -14.15 23.10 -7.52
C THR A 520 -13.85 24.10 -6.40
N ALA A 521 -14.87 24.81 -5.90
CA ALA A 521 -14.75 25.68 -4.73
C ALA A 521 -14.23 24.94 -3.48
N LEU A 522 -14.77 23.75 -3.19
CA LEU A 522 -14.29 22.88 -2.10
C LEU A 522 -12.87 22.33 -2.31
N SER A 523 -12.31 22.43 -3.51
CA SER A 523 -10.96 21.96 -3.84
C SER A 523 -9.87 23.05 -3.76
N LEU A 524 -10.23 24.32 -3.52
CA LEU A 524 -9.25 25.41 -3.47
C LEU A 524 -8.38 25.32 -2.20
N ARG A 525 -7.05 25.49 -2.36
CA ARG A 525 -6.13 25.56 -1.22
C ARG A 525 -6.14 26.97 -0.61
N PRO A 526 -6.03 27.11 0.72
CA PRO A 526 -5.55 28.34 1.32
C PRO A 526 -4.21 28.75 0.70
N PHE A 527 -4.20 29.87 -0.04
CA PHE A 527 -3.05 30.39 -0.79
C PHE A 527 -2.00 31.08 0.11
N GLY A 528 -1.72 30.47 1.27
CA GLY A 528 -0.85 31.01 2.30
C GLY A 528 0.64 31.02 1.91
N GLN A 529 1.46 31.49 2.85
CA GLN A 529 2.89 31.75 2.67
C GLN A 529 3.70 30.54 2.14
N TYR A 530 3.19 29.32 2.36
CA TYR A 530 3.84 28.06 2.02
C TYR A 530 3.44 27.46 0.66
N GLN A 531 2.51 28.08 -0.09
CA GLN A 531 2.24 27.65 -1.47
C GLN A 531 3.35 28.12 -2.42
N LEU A 532 3.49 27.39 -3.53
CA LEU A 532 4.42 27.72 -4.62
C LEU A 532 3.88 28.92 -5.44
N SER A 533 4.78 29.67 -6.07
CA SER A 533 4.46 30.95 -6.70
C SER A 533 3.40 30.84 -7.80
N GLY A 534 3.46 29.80 -8.64
CA GLY A 534 2.42 29.49 -9.64
C GLY A 534 1.02 29.40 -9.04
N ALA A 535 0.84 28.56 -8.01
CA ALA A 535 -0.44 28.38 -7.33
C ALA A 535 -0.99 29.67 -6.68
N LYS A 536 -0.13 30.60 -6.24
CA LYS A 536 -0.57 31.92 -5.75
C LYS A 536 -1.02 32.83 -6.89
N VAL A 537 -0.25 32.87 -7.99
CA VAL A 537 -0.57 33.68 -9.18
C VAL A 537 -1.88 33.19 -9.80
N HIS A 538 -2.05 31.89 -9.94
CA HIS A 538 -3.31 31.28 -10.40
C HIS A 538 -4.46 31.53 -9.40
N GLY A 539 -4.20 31.55 -8.09
CA GLY A 539 -5.18 31.97 -7.08
C GLY A 539 -5.67 33.41 -7.25
N ASP A 540 -4.77 34.34 -7.61
CA ASP A 540 -5.14 35.72 -7.97
C ASP A 540 -5.91 35.77 -9.31
N GLN A 541 -5.45 35.05 -10.34
CA GLN A 541 -6.15 34.98 -11.65
C GLN A 541 -7.60 34.47 -11.51
N ILE A 542 -7.84 33.51 -10.63
CA ILE A 542 -9.21 33.04 -10.30
C ILE A 542 -10.03 34.17 -9.67
N ALA A 543 -9.47 34.89 -8.68
CA ALA A 543 -10.16 35.99 -8.03
C ALA A 543 -10.52 37.11 -9.02
N ASP A 544 -9.58 37.45 -9.90
CA ASP A 544 -9.75 38.45 -10.95
C ASP A 544 -10.84 38.00 -11.96
N ALA A 545 -10.85 36.73 -12.37
CA ALA A 545 -11.84 36.17 -13.29
C ALA A 545 -13.26 36.05 -12.68
N LEU A 546 -13.37 35.91 -11.35
CA LEU A 546 -14.65 35.95 -10.62
C LEU A 546 -15.12 37.37 -10.32
N GLY A 547 -14.22 38.36 -10.33
CA GLY A 547 -14.48 39.69 -9.78
C GLY A 547 -14.59 39.70 -8.25
N THR A 548 -13.96 38.73 -7.56
CA THR A 548 -14.07 38.57 -6.10
C THR A 548 -13.51 39.79 -5.37
N THR A 549 -14.39 40.50 -4.67
CA THR A 549 -14.05 41.63 -3.78
C THR A 549 -14.24 41.20 -2.32
N PRO A 550 -13.20 41.28 -1.46
CA PRO A 550 -13.34 40.92 -0.05
C PRO A 550 -14.45 41.68 0.67
N GLU A 551 -14.67 42.94 0.30
CA GLU A 551 -15.68 43.85 0.85
C GLU A 551 -17.12 43.35 0.64
N ALA A 552 -17.37 42.49 -0.34
CA ALA A 552 -18.67 41.85 -0.56
C ALA A 552 -18.94 40.68 0.41
N TRP A 553 -17.88 40.14 1.02
CA TRP A 553 -17.92 38.89 1.80
C TRP A 553 -17.62 39.06 3.30
N MET A 554 -16.90 40.12 3.68
CA MET A 554 -16.49 40.34 5.07
C MET A 554 -16.30 41.82 5.38
N THR A 555 -16.40 42.13 6.66
CA THR A 555 -16.05 43.43 7.25
C THR A 555 -14.72 43.33 8.02
N LEU A 556 -14.16 44.47 8.44
CA LEU A 556 -12.95 44.50 9.28
C LEU A 556 -13.25 43.99 10.70
N SER A 557 -14.49 44.18 11.17
CA SER A 557 -14.95 43.68 12.47
C SER A 557 -15.07 42.15 12.48
N ASP A 558 -15.57 41.51 11.41
CA ASP A 558 -15.62 40.04 11.28
C ASP A 558 -14.24 39.37 11.46
N LEU A 559 -13.18 40.04 10.99
CA LEU A 559 -11.81 39.52 11.02
C LEU A 559 -11.15 39.58 12.40
N GLY A 560 -11.68 40.35 13.36
CA GLY A 560 -11.00 40.63 14.63
C GLY A 560 -9.56 41.15 14.43
N PHE A 561 -9.29 41.84 13.33
CA PHE A 561 -7.93 42.16 12.87
C PHE A 561 -7.24 43.18 13.78
N LEU A 562 -7.96 44.23 14.17
CA LEU A 562 -7.45 45.30 15.03
C LEU A 562 -7.23 44.82 16.48
N GLU A 563 -8.07 43.93 17.01
CA GLU A 563 -7.88 43.31 18.34
C GLU A 563 -6.54 42.59 18.43
N ARG A 564 -6.15 41.91 17.35
CA ARG A 564 -4.93 41.12 17.24
C ARG A 564 -3.72 41.94 16.76
N SER A 565 -3.91 43.20 16.38
CA SER A 565 -2.86 44.12 15.94
C SER A 565 -2.18 44.90 17.09
N THR A 566 -1.06 45.56 16.81
CA THR A 566 -0.41 46.50 17.73
C THR A 566 -1.05 47.88 17.62
N LYS A 567 -0.93 48.72 18.67
CA LYS A 567 -1.39 50.12 18.58
C LYS A 567 -0.80 50.86 17.38
N THR A 568 0.47 50.60 17.06
CA THR A 568 1.16 51.22 15.92
C THR A 568 0.51 50.85 14.58
N VAL A 569 0.15 49.58 14.39
CA VAL A 569 -0.56 49.12 13.18
C VAL A 569 -1.95 49.76 13.08
N ILE A 570 -2.72 49.79 14.19
CA ILE A 570 -4.06 50.38 14.22
C ILE A 570 -4.00 51.87 13.85
N LEU A 571 -3.09 52.63 14.47
CA LEU A 571 -2.94 54.07 14.21
C LEU A 571 -2.42 54.36 12.80
N ALA A 572 -1.53 53.52 12.25
CA ALA A 572 -1.07 53.66 10.88
C ALA A 572 -2.21 53.42 9.86
N ALA A 573 -3.06 52.41 10.08
CA ALA A 573 -4.24 52.17 9.24
C ALA A 573 -5.24 53.34 9.33
N VAL A 574 -5.49 53.89 10.53
CA VAL A 574 -6.33 55.10 10.68
C VAL A 574 -5.70 56.31 9.97
N GLU A 575 -4.38 56.53 10.10
CA GLU A 575 -3.70 57.66 9.44
C GLU A 575 -3.78 57.55 7.91
N GLN A 576 -3.63 56.35 7.37
CA GLN A 576 -3.68 56.08 5.94
C GLN A 576 -5.08 56.23 5.33
N ILE A 577 -6.13 55.75 6.02
CA ILE A 577 -7.49 55.66 5.46
C ILE A 577 -8.37 56.87 5.85
N LYS A 578 -8.19 57.41 7.06
CA LYS A 578 -8.99 58.53 7.60
C LYS A 578 -8.20 59.80 7.86
N GLY A 579 -6.89 59.77 7.68
CA GLY A 579 -6.02 60.93 7.82
C GLY A 579 -5.39 61.09 9.21
N LYS A 580 -4.28 61.84 9.22
CA LYS A 580 -3.38 62.05 10.37
C LYS A 580 -4.06 62.66 11.59
N ASP A 581 -5.02 63.56 11.39
CA ASP A 581 -5.70 64.25 12.49
C ASP A 581 -6.53 63.28 13.34
N LEU A 582 -7.24 62.34 12.70
CA LEU A 582 -8.02 61.32 13.41
C LEU A 582 -7.10 60.34 14.14
N ALA A 583 -6.04 59.85 13.49
CA ALA A 583 -5.05 58.99 14.13
C ALA A 583 -4.39 59.66 15.35
N THR A 584 -4.03 60.94 15.25
CA THR A 584 -3.48 61.72 16.36
C THR A 584 -4.49 61.84 17.52
N SER A 585 -5.77 62.02 17.21
CA SER A 585 -6.84 62.07 18.23
C SER A 585 -7.09 60.74 18.94
N LEU A 586 -6.85 59.60 18.26
CA LEU A 586 -7.05 58.26 18.80
C LEU A 586 -5.82 57.71 19.55
N ALA A 587 -4.62 58.21 19.28
CA ALA A 587 -3.37 57.75 19.92
C ALA A 587 -3.36 57.69 21.46
N PRO A 588 -4.02 58.61 22.22
CA PRO A 588 -4.02 58.57 23.69
C PRO A 588 -4.83 57.43 24.31
N PHE A 589 -5.78 56.83 23.59
CA PHE A 589 -6.71 55.82 24.14
C PHE A 589 -6.02 54.50 24.48
N LYS A 590 -6.58 53.72 25.43
CA LYS A 590 -6.04 52.37 25.74
C LYS A 590 -6.33 51.41 24.58
N LYS A 591 -5.63 50.26 24.51
CA LYS A 591 -5.74 49.37 23.34
C LYS A 591 -7.19 48.94 23.09
N THR A 592 -7.96 48.60 24.13
CA THR A 592 -9.37 48.20 24.01
C THR A 592 -10.22 49.32 23.40
N ASP A 593 -10.24 50.51 24.01
CA ASP A 593 -11.00 51.66 23.53
C ASP A 593 -10.52 52.15 22.14
N LEU A 594 -9.22 52.01 21.83
CA LEU A 594 -8.64 52.32 20.53
C LEU A 594 -9.14 51.34 19.46
N VAL A 595 -9.23 50.05 19.75
CA VAL A 595 -9.75 49.05 18.81
C VAL A 595 -11.22 49.32 18.52
N GLU A 596 -12.07 49.49 19.54
CA GLU A 596 -13.49 49.79 19.37
C GLU A 596 -13.72 51.02 18.46
N ARG A 597 -12.99 52.11 18.72
CA ARG A 597 -13.09 53.37 17.95
C ARG A 597 -12.50 53.26 16.56
N ALA A 598 -11.37 52.58 16.39
CA ALA A 598 -10.74 52.40 15.08
C ALA A 598 -11.55 51.44 14.20
N THR A 599 -12.16 50.39 14.77
CA THR A 599 -13.13 49.56 14.06
C THR A 599 -14.30 50.41 13.60
N ALA A 600 -14.97 51.16 14.49
CA ALA A 600 -16.11 51.99 14.12
C ALA A 600 -15.85 53.01 12.99
N GLU A 601 -14.58 53.40 12.80
CA GLU A 601 -14.16 54.27 11.70
C GLU A 601 -13.75 53.52 10.43
N LEU A 602 -13.02 52.41 10.55
CA LEU A 602 -12.43 51.69 9.41
C LEU A 602 -13.35 50.59 8.84
N ASP A 603 -14.34 50.14 9.60
CA ASP A 603 -15.22 49.04 9.19
C ASP A 603 -16.09 49.43 7.99
N GLY A 604 -16.10 48.58 6.97
CA GLY A 604 -16.71 48.88 5.66
C GLY A 604 -15.99 49.95 4.82
N ALA A 605 -14.85 50.49 5.28
CA ALA A 605 -14.05 51.49 4.57
C ALA A 605 -12.65 51.00 4.18
N TRP A 606 -12.12 49.96 4.84
CA TRP A 606 -10.82 49.35 4.52
C TRP A 606 -10.73 47.90 5.01
N LEU A 607 -10.02 47.07 4.25
CA LEU A 607 -9.63 45.71 4.60
C LEU A 607 -8.11 45.52 4.34
N PRO A 608 -7.40 44.66 5.10
CA PRO A 608 -5.96 44.46 4.91
C PRO A 608 -5.58 43.95 3.50
N ALA A 609 -4.51 44.52 2.92
CA ALA A 609 -3.97 44.16 1.60
C ALA A 609 -3.75 42.65 1.33
N GLU A 610 -3.51 41.86 2.39
CA GLU A 610 -3.39 40.40 2.29
C GLU A 610 -4.71 39.71 1.84
N LEU A 611 -5.84 40.42 1.86
CA LEU A 611 -7.12 40.01 1.27
C LEU A 611 -7.28 40.47 -0.18
N THR A 612 -6.36 41.27 -0.73
CA THR A 612 -6.45 41.80 -2.11
C THR A 612 -5.50 41.10 -3.07
N ARG A 613 -4.39 40.51 -2.60
CA ARG A 613 -3.48 39.69 -3.44
C ARG A 613 -2.76 38.59 -2.66
N PHE A 614 -2.66 37.41 -3.27
CA PHE A 614 -1.86 36.29 -2.75
C PHE A 614 -0.42 36.31 -3.26
N ALA A 615 -0.25 36.58 -4.55
CA ALA A 615 1.08 36.60 -5.16
C ALA A 615 1.77 37.93 -4.86
N THR A 616 3.00 37.84 -4.34
CA THR A 616 3.90 38.99 -4.32
C THR A 616 4.39 39.30 -5.73
N ASP A 617 4.93 40.50 -5.94
CA ASP A 617 5.50 40.89 -7.25
C ASP A 617 6.64 39.92 -7.66
N HIS A 618 7.42 39.45 -6.68
CA HIS A 618 8.42 38.39 -6.85
C HIS A 618 7.84 37.01 -7.22
N ASP A 619 6.67 36.64 -6.68
CA ASP A 619 5.98 35.40 -7.10
C ASP A 619 5.57 35.48 -8.59
N ARG A 620 5.15 36.66 -9.07
CA ARG A 620 4.78 36.90 -10.48
C ARG A 620 6.00 36.90 -11.41
N GLU A 621 7.10 37.56 -11.02
CA GLU A 621 8.38 37.47 -11.72
C GLU A 621 8.85 36.01 -11.87
N THR A 622 8.76 35.23 -10.79
CA THR A 622 9.19 33.82 -10.77
C THR A 622 8.38 32.96 -11.76
N VAL A 623 7.07 33.20 -11.90
CA VAL A 623 6.21 32.49 -12.86
C VAL A 623 6.53 32.90 -14.30
N ASN A 624 6.63 34.21 -14.56
CA ASN A 624 6.96 34.73 -15.91
C ASN A 624 8.31 34.21 -16.44
N HIS A 625 9.25 33.86 -15.55
CA HIS A 625 10.53 33.24 -15.94
C HIS A 625 10.46 31.72 -16.18
N MET A 626 9.38 31.03 -15.80
CA MET A 626 9.18 29.60 -16.11
C MET A 626 8.65 29.39 -17.53
N ASP A 627 7.73 30.25 -17.98
CA ASP A 627 7.05 30.08 -19.27
C ASP A 627 7.98 30.25 -20.49
N GLY A 628 9.08 31.01 -20.34
CA GLY A 628 10.00 31.37 -21.43
C GLY A 628 10.92 30.25 -21.95
N HIS A 629 10.99 29.09 -21.29
CA HIS A 629 11.87 27.98 -21.68
C HIS A 629 11.21 26.59 -21.72
N GLY A 630 9.93 26.47 -21.33
CA GLY A 630 9.25 25.17 -21.21
C GLY A 630 8.20 24.84 -22.27
N MET A 631 7.64 25.84 -22.99
CA MET A 631 6.41 25.65 -23.76
C MET A 631 6.51 25.93 -25.27
N SER A 632 7.57 26.58 -25.76
CA SER A 632 7.62 27.09 -27.15
C SER A 632 7.97 26.06 -28.24
N HIS A 633 8.05 24.77 -27.91
CA HIS A 633 8.43 23.72 -28.87
C HIS A 633 7.49 22.50 -28.90
N PHE A 634 6.38 22.51 -28.14
CA PHE A 634 5.41 21.41 -28.19
C PHE A 634 4.38 21.55 -29.33
N TYR A 635 4.29 22.73 -29.92
CA TYR A 635 3.67 22.97 -31.22
C TYR A 635 4.69 23.73 -32.06
N GLY A 636 5.28 23.07 -33.05
CA GLY A 636 6.01 23.76 -34.11
C GLY A 636 4.99 24.34 -35.08
N ASP A 637 5.03 25.66 -35.28
CA ASP A 637 4.24 26.32 -36.30
C ASP A 637 4.57 25.73 -37.68
N GLN A 638 3.56 25.18 -38.36
CA GLN A 638 3.59 25.11 -39.82
C GLN A 638 3.17 26.48 -40.35
N GLU A 639 4.14 27.41 -40.40
CA GLU A 639 4.09 28.51 -41.37
C GLU A 639 4.34 27.91 -42.76
N GLU A 640 3.29 27.35 -43.39
CA GLU A 640 3.28 27.15 -44.83
C GLU A 640 2.98 28.49 -45.52
N ASP A 641 4.04 29.26 -45.76
CA ASP A 641 4.06 30.24 -46.85
C ASP A 641 3.76 29.49 -48.16
N GLY A 642 2.71 29.91 -48.86
CA GLY A 642 2.09 29.09 -49.90
C GLY A 642 2.77 29.11 -51.27
N GLU A 643 2.38 28.14 -52.09
CA GLU A 643 2.48 28.20 -53.55
C GLU A 643 1.07 28.03 -54.16
N ASP A 644 0.78 28.81 -55.20
CA ASP A 644 -0.43 28.70 -56.02
C ASP A 644 -0.40 27.41 -56.87
N ASP A 645 -1.57 26.82 -57.16
CA ASP A 645 -1.99 26.50 -58.56
C ASP A 645 -3.39 25.84 -58.60
N ASP A 646 -4.32 26.60 -59.18
CA ASP A 646 -5.41 26.25 -60.12
C ASP A 646 -6.33 25.00 -59.99
N GLU A 647 -7.63 25.29 -60.12
CA GLU A 647 -8.72 24.56 -60.83
C GLU A 647 -8.96 23.05 -60.50
N GLU A 648 -10.18 22.61 -60.15
CA GLU A 648 -11.39 22.72 -60.98
C GLU A 648 -12.71 22.45 -60.21
N GLU A 649 -13.80 22.91 -60.82
CA GLU A 649 -15.24 22.69 -60.60
C GLU A 649 -15.63 21.26 -60.10
N ILE A 650 -16.63 21.05 -59.23
CA ILE A 650 -18.07 20.99 -59.59
C ILE A 650 -18.96 21.05 -58.33
N ALA A 651 -20.09 21.76 -58.42
CA ALA A 651 -21.11 21.87 -57.39
C ALA A 651 -22.17 20.75 -57.43
N ALA A 652 -22.66 20.33 -56.26
CA ALA A 652 -24.00 19.79 -56.01
C ALA A 652 -24.39 19.94 -54.53
#